data_AF-A0A4P7BLG2-F1
#
_entry.id   AF-A0A4P7BLG2-F1
#
_cell.length_a   1.000
_cell.length_b   1.000
_cell.length_c   1.000
_cell.angle_alpha   90.00
_cell.angle_beta   90.00
_cell.angle_gamma   90.00
#
_symmetry.space_group_name_H-M   'P 1'
#
loop_
_entity.id
_entity.type
_entity.pdbx_description
1 polymer ?
#
loop_
_entity_poly.entity_id
_entity_poly.type
_entity_poly.pdbx_seq_one_letter_code
_entity_poly.pdbx_strand_id
1 'polypeptide(L)'
;MTAYTVAVRALCEFTAKTGDLDLRFTPSPTAQEGIAGHAVVSARRDDDYEREIALSGDWGKLHVRGRADGYDPKRNQLEEVKTYRGELARMPANHRALHWAQLKVYGHLLCAARALASVRLALVYYDIASQKETQLVEEHDSAALRAVFEAQCAAFVAWAEQELAHRAARDGQLAALRFPHPDFRPGQRELAEAMFKASSRSCALLAQAPTGIGKSIGSLFPLLKAAPQHGLDKIFFLAAKTSGRQMALDAVATIRASAPLLPLRTLELTAKSRACEFPDNACHGDACPLARGFYDRLPAARAAALQLPMLDRASVRTAALDHEVCPYYLQSELARWADVIVGDYNYYFDFTALLHALTVQNDWQVGVLVDEAHNMVSRARSMYSAELAHGTLRVLRKTAPAALTKALDRVHRQWLALEKDQTAEYRSHAGLPEKFMNALQAATTAIGDYMGENPAWFDADVLDFYFHGLHFARLAESFGDHSLFDVTLTTTRAGKSDSTLCLRNIVPAPFLQPRFAQARSVALFSATLSPWNYYADTLGMPPGTAWVDVNSPFVADQLAVHVAGHISTRYQHRDRSLAPIAALMGEQYERQPGNYLAFFSSFDYMEKAADLFASTCPHVTVWRQSRRMDEDARSAFLQRFTLESSGIGFAVLGGAFGEGIDLPGARLIGAFIATLGLPQLNPVNEEIRRRMDAIFGAGYDYTYLYPGLQKVVQAAGRVIRTTTDRGTVHLIDDRFGRPDIQALLPAWWRIGAAPRPG
;
A
#
# COMPACT_ATOMS: atom_id res chain seq x y z
N MET A 1 -27.54 15.57 24.53
CA MET A 1 -27.38 15.43 23.07
C MET A 1 -26.13 16.18 22.67
N THR A 2 -25.19 15.54 21.99
CA THR A 2 -23.87 16.08 21.66
C THR A 2 -23.96 17.03 20.46
N ALA A 3 -23.41 18.24 20.59
CA ALA A 3 -23.20 19.16 19.48
C ALA A 3 -22.04 18.67 18.61
N TYR A 4 -22.18 18.72 17.27
CA TYR A 4 -21.13 18.37 16.33
C TYR A 4 -20.16 19.52 16.21
N THR A 5 -18.88 19.32 16.51
CA THR A 5 -17.86 20.36 16.34
C THR A 5 -17.11 20.15 15.03
N VAL A 6 -17.04 21.16 14.18
CA VAL A 6 -16.28 21.14 12.92
C VAL A 6 -15.36 22.35 12.81
N ALA A 7 -14.15 22.14 12.30
CA ALA A 7 -13.24 23.24 11.98
C ALA A 7 -13.72 23.97 10.72
N VAL A 8 -13.61 25.30 10.65
CA VAL A 8 -13.98 26.10 9.47
C VAL A 8 -13.35 25.55 8.18
N ARG A 9 -12.05 25.20 8.24
CA ARG A 9 -11.35 24.60 7.10
C ARG A 9 -11.98 23.28 6.64
N ALA A 10 -12.31 22.39 7.57
CA ALA A 10 -12.91 21.09 7.25
C ALA A 10 -14.33 21.23 6.69
N LEU A 11 -15.10 22.20 7.22
CA LEU A 11 -16.41 22.55 6.69
C LEU A 11 -16.28 22.97 5.22
N CYS A 12 -15.47 24.00 4.92
CA CYS A 12 -15.30 24.51 3.56
C CYS A 12 -14.69 23.49 2.60
N GLU A 13 -13.72 22.70 3.02
CA GLU A 13 -13.13 21.62 2.18
C GLU A 13 -14.18 20.58 1.76
N PHE A 14 -15.22 20.38 2.57
CA PHE A 14 -16.31 19.45 2.29
C PHE A 14 -17.39 20.07 1.40
N THR A 15 -17.79 21.31 1.69
CA THR A 15 -19.01 21.91 1.13
C THR A 15 -18.77 22.93 0.00
N ALA A 16 -17.56 23.47 -0.12
CA ALA A 16 -17.26 24.58 -1.04
C ALA A 16 -16.32 24.23 -2.21
N LYS A 17 -15.95 22.95 -2.38
CA LYS A 17 -15.20 22.52 -3.58
C LYS A 17 -16.11 22.57 -4.81
N THR A 18 -15.65 23.26 -5.85
CA THR A 18 -16.37 23.41 -7.13
C THR A 18 -15.40 23.31 -8.31
N GLY A 19 -15.94 23.20 -9.52
CA GLY A 19 -15.17 23.19 -10.76
C GLY A 19 -14.36 21.91 -11.01
N ASP A 20 -13.25 22.06 -11.70
CA ASP A 20 -12.45 20.94 -12.20
C ASP A 20 -11.69 20.21 -11.08
N LEU A 21 -11.54 18.90 -11.24
CA LEU A 21 -10.43 18.18 -10.64
C LEU A 21 -9.17 18.68 -11.35
N ASP A 22 -8.22 19.21 -10.59
CA ASP A 22 -6.96 19.73 -11.14
C ASP A 22 -5.79 19.24 -10.29
N LEU A 23 -5.01 18.35 -10.87
CA LEU A 23 -3.79 17.79 -10.26
C LEU A 23 -2.54 18.22 -11.01
N ARG A 24 -2.61 19.33 -11.77
CA ARG A 24 -1.40 19.96 -12.26
C ARG A 24 -0.50 20.29 -11.07
N PHE A 25 0.79 20.06 -11.27
CA PHE A 25 1.80 20.37 -10.27
C PHE A 25 1.67 21.86 -9.90
N THR A 26 1.24 22.11 -8.67
CA THR A 26 1.24 23.46 -8.09
C THR A 26 2.37 23.46 -7.07
N PRO A 27 3.46 24.21 -7.29
CA PRO A 27 4.53 24.31 -6.31
C PRO A 27 3.93 24.82 -4.99
N SER A 28 3.84 23.95 -4.00
CA SER A 28 3.30 24.28 -2.69
C SER A 28 4.46 24.47 -1.73
N PRO A 29 4.44 25.53 -0.91
CA PRO A 29 5.47 25.71 0.10
C PRO A 29 5.43 24.60 1.15
N THR A 30 6.57 24.34 1.78
CA THR A 30 6.62 23.44 2.93
C THR A 30 5.81 24.01 4.09
N ALA A 31 5.42 23.17 5.07
CA ALA A 31 4.71 23.65 6.26
C ALA A 31 5.49 24.75 7.01
N GLN A 32 6.82 24.62 7.09
CA GLN A 32 7.69 25.63 7.71
C GLN A 32 7.71 26.94 6.91
N GLU A 33 7.78 26.85 5.58
CA GLU A 33 7.73 28.03 4.71
C GLU A 33 6.38 28.73 4.78
N GLY A 34 5.29 27.96 4.92
CA GLY A 34 3.95 28.51 5.15
C GLY A 34 3.87 29.31 6.44
N ILE A 35 4.34 28.72 7.56
CA ILE A 35 4.38 29.40 8.86
C ILE A 35 5.25 30.66 8.79
N ALA A 36 6.44 30.58 8.18
CA ALA A 36 7.31 31.72 8.02
C ALA A 36 6.67 32.83 7.16
N GLY A 37 5.96 32.46 6.08
CA GLY A 37 5.23 33.41 5.25
C GLY A 37 4.11 34.13 6.01
N HIS A 38 3.33 33.41 6.82
CA HIS A 38 2.30 34.02 7.68
C HIS A 38 2.93 35.00 8.67
N ALA A 39 4.06 34.62 9.29
CA ALA A 39 4.78 35.50 10.22
C ALA A 39 5.28 36.78 9.54
N VAL A 40 5.79 36.70 8.30
CA VAL A 40 6.24 37.88 7.54
C VAL A 40 5.07 38.81 7.22
N VAL A 41 3.94 38.30 6.74
CA VAL A 41 2.75 39.12 6.45
C VAL A 41 2.26 39.81 7.74
N SER A 42 2.17 39.06 8.83
CA SER A 42 1.75 39.57 10.14
C SER A 42 2.68 40.65 10.71
N ALA A 43 3.99 40.57 10.44
CA ALA A 43 4.96 41.58 10.85
C ALA A 43 4.89 42.87 10.03
N ARG A 44 4.25 42.86 8.84
CA ARG A 44 4.02 44.04 8.00
C ARG A 44 2.78 44.85 8.41
N ARG A 45 2.03 44.40 9.42
CA ARG A 45 0.82 45.07 9.92
C ARG A 45 1.13 45.92 11.15
N ASP A 46 0.32 46.96 11.36
CA ASP A 46 0.45 47.90 12.47
C ASP A 46 0.17 47.25 13.85
N ASP A 47 0.53 47.94 14.94
CA ASP A 47 0.37 47.43 16.31
C ASP A 47 -1.09 47.16 16.72
N ASP A 48 -2.06 47.84 16.08
CA ASP A 48 -3.50 47.64 16.33
C ASP A 48 -4.08 46.42 15.60
N TYR A 49 -3.26 45.70 14.83
CA TYR A 49 -3.68 44.50 14.10
C TYR A 49 -3.81 43.29 15.05
N GLU A 50 -5.00 42.72 15.08
CA GLU A 50 -5.28 41.53 15.89
C GLU A 50 -4.87 40.28 15.13
N ARG A 51 -4.08 39.41 15.77
CA ARG A 51 -3.49 38.21 15.15
C ARG A 51 -4.15 36.94 15.68
N GLU A 52 -4.31 35.93 14.82
CA GLU A 52 -4.80 34.59 15.17
C GLU A 52 -6.11 34.57 15.99
N ILE A 53 -7.14 35.25 15.48
CA ILE A 53 -8.40 35.46 16.20
C ILE A 53 -9.18 34.15 16.24
N ALA A 54 -9.40 33.63 17.45
CA ALA A 54 -10.30 32.51 17.67
C ALA A 54 -11.75 32.93 17.43
N LEU A 55 -12.40 32.25 16.49
CA LEU A 55 -13.79 32.51 16.11
C LEU A 55 -14.60 31.23 16.21
N SER A 56 -15.84 31.35 16.67
CA SER A 56 -16.77 30.24 16.73
C SER A 56 -18.22 30.72 16.63
N GLY A 57 -19.10 29.83 16.17
CA GLY A 57 -20.52 30.09 16.08
C GLY A 57 -21.31 28.79 15.99
N ASP A 58 -22.57 28.86 16.39
CA ASP A 58 -23.47 27.72 16.43
C ASP A 58 -24.55 27.83 15.36
N TRP A 59 -24.85 26.72 14.70
CA TRP A 59 -25.97 26.57 13.78
C TRP A 59 -26.71 25.26 14.05
N GLY A 60 -27.87 25.34 14.69
CA GLY A 60 -28.60 24.17 15.15
C GLY A 60 -27.78 23.34 16.14
N LYS A 61 -27.39 22.12 15.74
CA LYS A 61 -26.53 21.21 16.54
C LYS A 61 -25.04 21.30 16.15
N LEU A 62 -24.67 22.16 15.20
CA LEU A 62 -23.31 22.29 14.71
C LEU A 62 -22.61 23.46 15.40
N HIS A 63 -21.48 23.19 16.03
CA HIS A 63 -20.53 24.17 16.53
C HIS A 63 -19.39 24.31 15.53
N VAL A 64 -19.27 25.46 14.87
CA VAL A 64 -18.21 25.75 13.91
C VAL A 64 -17.15 26.58 14.62
N ARG A 65 -15.88 26.18 14.54
CA ARG A 65 -14.78 26.94 15.15
C ARG A 65 -13.53 27.01 14.28
N GLY A 66 -12.72 28.02 14.48
CA GLY A 66 -11.41 28.13 13.83
C GLY A 66 -10.62 29.34 14.32
N ARG A 67 -9.50 29.59 13.65
CA ARG A 67 -8.67 30.76 13.87
C ARG A 67 -8.48 31.47 12.55
N ALA A 68 -8.92 32.72 12.47
CA ALA A 68 -8.64 33.59 11.33
C ALA A 68 -7.24 34.21 11.51
N ASP A 69 -6.52 34.46 10.41
CA ASP A 69 -5.12 34.91 10.49
C ASP A 69 -4.99 36.31 11.10
N GLY A 70 -5.92 37.23 10.83
CA GLY A 70 -6.07 38.43 11.64
C GLY A 70 -7.12 39.44 11.18
N TYR A 71 -7.20 40.56 11.90
CA TYR A 71 -8.20 41.61 11.70
C TYR A 71 -7.59 42.98 11.96
N ASP A 72 -7.86 43.92 11.08
CA ASP A 72 -7.54 45.33 11.20
C ASP A 72 -8.80 46.11 11.64
N PRO A 73 -8.88 46.55 12.91
CA PRO A 73 -10.04 47.30 13.42
C PRO A 73 -10.22 48.66 12.75
N LYS A 74 -9.14 49.32 12.33
CA LYS A 74 -9.20 50.65 11.70
C LYS A 74 -9.84 50.58 10.31
N ARG A 75 -9.57 49.49 9.59
CA ARG A 75 -10.13 49.25 8.25
C ARG A 75 -11.40 48.43 8.26
N ASN A 76 -11.84 47.93 9.43
CA ASN A 76 -12.89 46.92 9.55
C ASN A 76 -12.64 45.75 8.58
N GLN A 77 -11.41 45.23 8.57
CA GLN A 77 -10.94 44.28 7.58
C GLN A 77 -10.43 42.99 8.21
N LEU A 78 -11.05 41.87 7.87
CA LEU A 78 -10.60 40.53 8.24
C LEU A 78 -9.72 39.94 7.15
N GLU A 79 -8.56 39.40 7.52
CA GLU A 79 -7.57 38.84 6.60
C GLU A 79 -7.43 37.32 6.78
N GLU A 80 -7.34 36.62 5.65
CA GLU A 80 -6.89 35.22 5.59
C GLU A 80 -5.70 35.14 4.64
N VAL A 81 -4.59 34.62 5.13
CA VAL A 81 -3.29 34.57 4.46
C VAL A 81 -3.11 33.21 3.80
N LYS A 82 -2.63 33.22 2.56
CA LYS A 82 -2.33 32.02 1.77
C LYS A 82 -0.94 32.15 1.16
N THR A 83 -0.03 31.32 1.62
CA THR A 83 1.31 31.24 1.07
C THR A 83 1.35 30.36 -0.17
N TYR A 84 2.04 30.81 -1.21
CA TYR A 84 2.17 30.07 -2.47
C TYR A 84 3.54 30.35 -3.11
N ARG A 85 3.82 29.66 -4.22
CA ARG A 85 4.99 29.89 -5.09
C ARG A 85 4.52 30.04 -6.53
N GLY A 86 5.16 30.93 -7.28
CA GLY A 86 4.87 31.18 -8.71
C GLY A 86 3.89 32.32 -8.95
N GLU A 87 3.18 32.30 -10.09
CA GLU A 87 2.24 33.36 -10.48
C GLU A 87 0.82 33.12 -9.94
N LEU A 88 0.26 34.08 -9.19
CA LEU A 88 -1.09 33.97 -8.61
C LEU A 88 -2.19 33.79 -9.68
N ALA A 89 -2.00 34.38 -10.86
CA ALA A 89 -2.94 34.27 -11.97
C ALA A 89 -3.18 32.81 -12.40
N ARG A 90 -2.18 31.94 -12.20
CA ARG A 90 -2.22 30.52 -12.54
C ARG A 90 -2.84 29.64 -11.46
N MET A 91 -3.11 30.20 -10.27
CA MET A 91 -3.79 29.45 -9.23
C MET A 91 -5.17 29.01 -9.74
N PRO A 92 -5.49 27.70 -9.69
CA PRO A 92 -6.77 27.19 -10.13
C PRO A 92 -7.94 27.92 -9.45
N ALA A 93 -9.00 28.21 -10.23
CA ALA A 93 -10.15 28.98 -9.75
C ALA A 93 -10.86 28.31 -8.58
N ASN A 94 -10.93 26.98 -8.59
CA ASN A 94 -11.47 26.16 -7.50
C ASN A 94 -10.70 26.31 -6.18
N HIS A 95 -9.37 26.45 -6.20
CA HIS A 95 -8.56 26.70 -5.00
C HIS A 95 -8.86 28.08 -4.42
N ARG A 96 -8.95 29.11 -5.28
CA ARG A 96 -9.34 30.46 -4.84
C ARG A 96 -10.76 30.49 -4.27
N ALA A 97 -11.69 29.75 -4.89
CA ALA A 97 -13.06 29.63 -4.38
C ALA A 97 -13.10 29.04 -2.96
N LEU A 98 -12.28 28.02 -2.69
CA LEU A 98 -12.17 27.42 -1.36
C LEU A 98 -11.59 28.41 -0.33
N HIS A 99 -10.56 29.18 -0.69
CA HIS A 99 -10.01 30.22 0.20
C HIS A 99 -11.05 31.30 0.53
N TRP A 100 -11.82 31.74 -0.47
CA TRP A 100 -12.91 32.69 -0.28
C TRP A 100 -14.02 32.12 0.61
N ALA A 101 -14.39 30.85 0.44
CA ALA A 101 -15.37 30.21 1.29
C ALA A 101 -14.92 30.20 2.76
N GLN A 102 -13.65 29.87 3.01
CA GLN A 102 -13.06 29.89 4.35
C GLN A 102 -13.13 31.30 4.97
N LEU A 103 -12.68 32.32 4.25
CA LEU A 103 -12.69 33.70 4.73
C LEU A 103 -14.12 34.24 4.93
N LYS A 104 -15.08 33.87 4.08
CA LYS A 104 -16.49 34.27 4.23
C LYS A 104 -17.13 33.66 5.48
N VAL A 105 -16.80 32.40 5.81
CA VAL A 105 -17.22 31.79 7.07
C VAL A 105 -16.63 32.53 8.27
N TYR A 106 -15.32 32.82 8.26
CA TYR A 106 -14.73 33.63 9.34
C TYR A 106 -15.34 35.04 9.43
N GLY A 107 -15.63 35.66 8.28
CA GLY A 107 -16.32 36.94 8.20
C GLY A 107 -17.66 36.92 8.93
N HIS A 108 -18.49 35.89 8.69
CA HIS A 108 -19.74 35.70 9.42
C HIS A 108 -19.52 35.59 10.93
N LEU A 109 -18.60 34.71 11.34
CA LEU A 109 -18.32 34.47 12.76
C LEU A 109 -17.83 35.74 13.47
N LEU A 110 -17.01 36.55 12.79
CA LEU A 110 -16.54 37.84 13.31
C LEU A 110 -17.69 38.85 13.42
N CYS A 111 -18.50 39.00 12.37
CA CYS A 111 -19.67 39.89 12.39
C CYS A 111 -20.63 39.52 13.52
N ALA A 112 -20.87 38.23 13.75
CA ALA A 112 -21.70 37.75 14.83
C ALA A 112 -21.08 38.03 16.21
N ALA A 113 -19.77 37.75 16.37
CA ALA A 113 -19.06 37.95 17.64
C ALA A 113 -18.95 39.42 18.05
N ARG A 114 -18.89 40.35 17.09
CA ARG A 114 -18.67 41.79 17.31
C ARG A 114 -19.86 42.68 16.94
N ALA A 115 -21.00 42.09 16.58
CA ALA A 115 -22.19 42.80 16.11
C ALA A 115 -21.90 43.81 14.96
N LEU A 116 -21.05 43.42 14.00
CA LEU A 116 -20.72 44.25 12.85
C LEU A 116 -21.81 44.13 11.77
N ALA A 117 -22.25 45.27 11.22
CA ALA A 117 -23.22 45.31 10.12
C ALA A 117 -22.60 44.90 8.77
N SER A 118 -21.31 45.20 8.57
CA SER A 118 -20.50 44.80 7.41
C SER A 118 -19.06 44.58 7.82
N VAL A 119 -18.28 43.92 6.95
CA VAL A 119 -16.84 43.73 7.12
C VAL A 119 -16.18 43.64 5.74
N ARG A 120 -14.94 44.14 5.65
CA ARG A 120 -14.08 43.93 4.48
C ARG A 120 -13.34 42.62 4.64
N LEU A 121 -13.42 41.76 3.64
CA LEU A 121 -12.74 40.47 3.62
C LEU A 121 -11.55 40.57 2.66
N ALA A 122 -10.34 40.36 3.18
CA ALA A 122 -9.12 40.37 2.40
C ALA A 122 -8.47 38.98 2.32
N LEU A 123 -8.44 38.39 1.13
CA LEU A 123 -7.54 37.27 0.85
C LEU A 123 -6.15 37.80 0.53
N VAL A 124 -5.18 37.43 1.36
CA VAL A 124 -3.80 37.88 1.23
C VAL A 124 -2.94 36.73 0.70
N TYR A 125 -2.50 36.84 -0.54
CA TYR A 125 -1.60 35.87 -1.16
C TYR A 125 -0.16 36.32 -1.02
N TYR A 126 0.66 35.51 -0.37
CA TYR A 126 2.08 35.78 -0.16
C TYR A 126 2.94 34.81 -0.97
N ASP A 127 3.67 35.33 -1.95
CA ASP A 127 4.65 34.56 -2.71
C ASP A 127 5.95 34.47 -1.89
N ILE A 128 6.34 33.26 -1.50
CA ILE A 128 7.53 33.05 -0.67
C ILE A 128 8.82 33.33 -1.43
N ALA A 129 8.82 33.17 -2.76
CA ALA A 129 10.02 33.41 -3.57
C ALA A 129 10.30 34.90 -3.74
N SER A 130 9.31 35.67 -4.20
CA SER A 130 9.47 37.11 -4.40
C SER A 130 9.20 37.96 -3.15
N GLN A 131 8.70 37.35 -2.07
CA GLN A 131 8.17 38.02 -0.87
C GLN A 131 7.07 39.05 -1.18
N LYS A 132 6.43 38.95 -2.35
CA LYS A 132 5.38 39.85 -2.80
C LYS A 132 4.05 39.45 -2.19
N GLU A 133 3.33 40.45 -1.71
CA GLU A 133 1.97 40.32 -1.22
C GLU A 133 0.99 40.79 -2.30
N THR A 134 -0.08 40.02 -2.51
CA THR A 134 -1.21 40.42 -3.36
C THR A 134 -2.49 40.29 -2.56
N GLN A 135 -3.24 41.38 -2.44
CA GLN A 135 -4.46 41.43 -1.66
C GLN A 135 -5.69 41.50 -2.57
N LEU A 136 -6.65 40.62 -2.36
CA LEU A 136 -7.96 40.65 -2.99
C LEU A 136 -8.99 41.00 -1.92
N VAL A 137 -9.70 42.12 -2.08
CA VAL A 137 -10.64 42.63 -1.06
C VAL A 137 -12.06 42.66 -1.61
N GLU A 138 -12.99 42.10 -0.84
CA GLU A 138 -14.43 42.23 -1.07
C GLU A 138 -15.10 42.80 0.18
N GLU A 139 -16.07 43.69 0.03
CA GLU A 139 -16.92 44.15 1.14
C GLU A 139 -18.20 43.32 1.16
N HIS A 140 -18.57 42.83 2.35
CA HIS A 140 -19.77 42.03 2.54
C HIS A 140 -20.57 42.53 3.74
N ASP A 141 -21.89 42.54 3.61
CA ASP A 141 -22.78 42.75 4.75
C ASP A 141 -22.95 41.46 5.57
N SER A 142 -23.32 41.62 6.83
CA SER A 142 -23.50 40.51 7.78
C SER A 142 -24.57 39.51 7.34
N ALA A 143 -25.61 39.96 6.63
CA ALA A 143 -26.71 39.11 6.18
C ALA A 143 -26.26 38.18 5.03
N ALA A 144 -25.49 38.69 4.08
CA ALA A 144 -24.90 37.92 2.99
C ALA A 144 -23.92 36.86 3.52
N LEU A 145 -23.05 37.23 4.46
CA LEU A 145 -22.12 36.28 5.09
C LEU A 145 -22.85 35.22 5.91
N ARG A 146 -23.92 35.61 6.61
CA ARG A 146 -24.80 34.67 7.30
C ARG A 146 -25.43 33.66 6.35
N ALA A 147 -25.97 34.11 5.21
CA ALA A 147 -26.56 33.20 4.23
C ALA A 147 -25.53 32.18 3.70
N VAL A 148 -24.29 32.62 3.44
CA VAL A 148 -23.19 31.71 3.06
C VAL A 148 -22.91 30.71 4.18
N PHE A 149 -22.73 31.17 5.41
CA PHE A 149 -22.46 30.30 6.56
C PHE A 149 -23.56 29.26 6.78
N GLU A 150 -24.82 29.69 6.77
CA GLU A 150 -25.98 28.81 6.96
C GLU A 150 -26.08 27.77 5.83
N ALA A 151 -25.78 28.13 4.58
CA ALA A 151 -25.76 27.18 3.46
C ALA A 151 -24.66 26.11 3.61
N GLN A 152 -23.45 26.51 4.00
CA GLN A 152 -22.35 25.57 4.25
C GLN A 152 -22.71 24.65 5.44
N CYS A 153 -23.25 25.21 6.53
CA CYS A 153 -23.67 24.43 7.70
C CYS A 153 -24.80 23.46 7.36
N ALA A 154 -25.79 23.87 6.57
CA ALA A 154 -26.89 23.01 6.14
C ALA A 154 -26.41 21.81 5.31
N ALA A 155 -25.52 22.05 4.33
CA ALA A 155 -24.95 20.99 3.51
C ALA A 155 -24.13 19.99 4.34
N PHE A 156 -23.36 20.47 5.32
CA PHE A 156 -22.58 19.62 6.21
C PHE A 156 -23.45 18.84 7.19
N VAL A 157 -24.45 19.47 7.81
CA VAL A 157 -25.36 18.80 8.75
C VAL A 157 -26.18 17.73 8.03
N ALA A 158 -26.69 18.01 6.83
CA ALA A 158 -27.41 17.00 6.04
C ALA A 158 -26.54 15.75 5.80
N TRP A 159 -25.26 15.95 5.47
CA TRP A 159 -24.30 14.85 5.37
C TRP A 159 -24.06 14.14 6.71
N ALA A 160 -23.81 14.89 7.78
CA ALA A 160 -23.49 14.34 9.09
C ALA A 160 -24.65 13.51 9.63
N GLU A 161 -25.88 14.01 9.53
CA GLU A 161 -27.10 13.31 9.93
C GLU A 161 -27.32 12.02 9.12
N GLN A 162 -27.09 12.06 7.81
CA GLN A 162 -27.15 10.87 6.96
C GLN A 162 -26.13 9.81 7.39
N GLU A 163 -24.90 10.23 7.73
CA GLU A 163 -23.84 9.31 8.15
C GLU A 163 -24.09 8.73 9.55
N LEU A 164 -24.63 9.52 10.47
CA LEU A 164 -25.03 9.04 11.80
C LEU A 164 -26.21 8.07 11.74
N ALA A 165 -27.21 8.38 10.91
CA ALA A 165 -28.34 7.49 10.70
C ALA A 165 -27.89 6.16 10.08
N HIS A 166 -26.99 6.22 9.09
CA HIS A 166 -26.35 5.04 8.51
C HIS A 166 -25.62 4.21 9.56
N ARG A 167 -24.72 4.84 10.34
CA ARG A 167 -23.95 4.17 11.39
C ARG A 167 -24.86 3.55 12.45
N ALA A 168 -25.88 4.25 12.91
CA ALA A 168 -26.84 3.71 13.87
C ALA A 168 -27.60 2.49 13.33
N ALA A 169 -28.05 2.55 12.07
CA ALA A 169 -28.73 1.43 11.41
C ALA A 169 -27.79 0.23 11.20
N ARG A 170 -26.56 0.49 10.74
CA ARG A 170 -25.50 -0.51 10.58
C ARG A 170 -25.19 -1.18 11.91
N ASP A 171 -24.91 -0.40 12.95
CA ASP A 171 -24.48 -0.88 14.26
C ASP A 171 -25.57 -1.70 14.95
N GLY A 172 -26.85 -1.31 14.79
CA GLY A 172 -27.98 -2.10 15.26
C GLY A 172 -28.03 -3.51 14.63
N GLN A 173 -27.74 -3.63 13.33
CA GLN A 173 -27.68 -4.91 12.64
C GLN A 173 -26.40 -5.70 12.97
N LEU A 174 -25.25 -5.03 13.13
CA LEU A 174 -23.98 -5.65 13.49
C LEU A 174 -24.00 -6.24 14.91
N ALA A 175 -24.66 -5.60 15.86
CA ALA A 175 -24.81 -6.12 17.22
C ALA A 175 -25.57 -7.47 17.24
N ALA A 176 -26.54 -7.65 16.34
CA ALA A 176 -27.31 -8.88 16.18
C ALA A 176 -26.66 -9.89 15.20
N LEU A 177 -25.50 -9.56 14.61
CA LEU A 177 -24.89 -10.36 13.57
C LEU A 177 -24.50 -11.76 14.08
N ARG A 178 -25.02 -12.77 13.38
CA ARG A 178 -24.68 -14.18 13.57
C ARG A 178 -23.65 -14.62 12.54
N PHE A 179 -22.94 -15.70 12.85
CA PHE A 179 -22.02 -16.25 11.88
C PHE A 179 -22.80 -16.69 10.63
N PRO A 180 -22.35 -16.36 9.41
CA PRO A 180 -23.13 -16.60 8.19
C PRO A 180 -23.37 -18.07 7.82
N HIS A 181 -22.56 -18.98 8.37
CA HIS A 181 -22.71 -20.42 8.17
C HIS A 181 -23.31 -21.08 9.41
N PRO A 182 -23.87 -22.30 9.28
CA PRO A 182 -24.43 -23.03 10.43
C PRO A 182 -23.42 -23.20 11.56
N ASP A 183 -22.18 -23.55 11.20
CA ASP A 183 -21.09 -23.81 12.14
C ASP A 183 -19.76 -23.25 11.63
N PHE A 184 -18.84 -23.00 12.57
CA PHE A 184 -17.45 -22.68 12.26
C PHE A 184 -16.70 -23.91 11.76
N ARG A 185 -15.83 -23.73 10.76
CA ARG A 185 -14.86 -24.76 10.38
C ARG A 185 -13.82 -24.98 11.49
N PRO A 186 -13.16 -26.15 11.55
CA PRO A 186 -12.04 -26.37 12.48
C PRO A 186 -10.99 -25.25 12.38
N GLY A 187 -10.56 -24.72 13.54
CA GLY A 187 -9.63 -23.58 13.64
C GLY A 187 -10.23 -22.20 13.33
N GLN A 188 -11.34 -22.12 12.58
CA GLN A 188 -11.93 -20.84 12.18
C GLN A 188 -12.48 -20.05 13.37
N ARG A 189 -13.08 -20.74 14.35
CA ARG A 189 -13.56 -20.11 15.59
C ARG A 189 -12.41 -19.55 16.41
N GLU A 190 -11.31 -20.28 16.51
CA GLU A 190 -10.09 -19.85 17.22
C GLU A 190 -9.54 -18.55 16.61
N LEU A 191 -9.42 -18.50 15.27
CA LEU A 191 -9.06 -17.28 14.54
C LEU A 191 -10.03 -16.13 14.84
N ALA A 192 -11.34 -16.39 14.75
CA ALA A 192 -12.35 -15.35 14.95
C ALA A 192 -12.35 -14.78 16.38
N GLU A 193 -12.18 -15.64 17.38
CA GLU A 193 -12.06 -15.22 18.78
C GLU A 193 -10.78 -14.42 19.03
N ALA A 194 -9.66 -14.80 18.43
CA ALA A 194 -8.40 -14.05 18.54
C ALA A 194 -8.55 -12.63 17.96
N MET A 195 -9.16 -12.51 16.77
CA MET A 195 -9.44 -11.23 16.11
C MET A 195 -10.34 -10.33 16.95
N PHE A 196 -11.44 -10.88 17.48
CA PHE A 196 -12.37 -10.15 18.34
C PHE A 196 -11.69 -9.66 19.63
N LYS A 197 -10.92 -10.54 20.30
CA LYS A 197 -10.19 -10.21 21.54
C LYS A 197 -9.10 -9.17 21.31
N ALA A 198 -8.37 -9.23 20.19
CA ALA A 198 -7.36 -8.24 19.84
C ALA A 198 -7.98 -6.85 19.63
N SER A 199 -9.12 -6.79 18.94
CA SER A 199 -9.90 -5.55 18.78
C SER A 199 -10.41 -5.00 20.11
N SER A 200 -10.91 -5.86 21.00
CA SER A 200 -11.39 -5.48 22.33
C SER A 200 -10.28 -4.88 23.20
N ARG A 201 -9.07 -5.42 23.10
CA ARG A 201 -7.88 -4.97 23.85
C ARG A 201 -7.13 -3.82 23.19
N SER A 202 -7.58 -3.37 22.01
CA SER A 202 -6.88 -2.38 21.18
C SER A 202 -5.40 -2.74 20.96
N CYS A 203 -5.12 -4.02 20.65
CA CYS A 203 -3.77 -4.49 20.40
C CYS A 203 -3.60 -5.06 18.99
N ALA A 204 -2.35 -5.24 18.59
CA ALA A 204 -2.00 -5.91 17.36
C ALA A 204 -2.01 -7.45 17.53
N LEU A 205 -2.25 -8.16 16.42
CA LEU A 205 -2.31 -9.61 16.35
C LEU A 205 -1.49 -10.13 15.17
N LEU A 206 -0.62 -11.10 15.43
CA LEU A 206 -0.04 -11.98 14.43
C LEU A 206 -0.77 -13.34 14.51
N ALA A 207 -1.42 -13.75 13.44
CA ALA A 207 -2.18 -14.99 13.40
C ALA A 207 -1.68 -15.90 12.27
N GLN A 208 -1.02 -16.99 12.64
CA GLN A 208 -0.80 -18.08 11.71
C GLN A 208 -2.09 -18.89 11.57
N ALA A 209 -2.61 -18.95 10.36
CA ALA A 209 -3.88 -19.59 10.04
C ALA A 209 -3.75 -20.36 8.72
N PRO A 210 -3.91 -21.69 8.72
CA PRO A 210 -3.78 -22.50 7.51
C PRO A 210 -4.78 -22.12 6.41
N THR A 211 -4.45 -22.46 5.17
CA THR A 211 -5.37 -22.34 4.04
C THR A 211 -6.59 -23.23 4.23
N GLY A 212 -7.72 -22.86 3.60
CA GLY A 212 -8.94 -23.69 3.62
C GLY A 212 -9.86 -23.50 4.84
N ILE A 213 -9.38 -22.93 5.96
CA ILE A 213 -10.21 -22.70 7.15
C ILE A 213 -11.24 -21.57 6.98
N GLY A 214 -11.17 -20.82 5.87
CA GLY A 214 -12.01 -19.64 5.63
C GLY A 214 -11.51 -18.40 6.39
N LYS A 215 -10.23 -18.05 6.20
CA LYS A 215 -9.57 -16.90 6.86
C LYS A 215 -10.33 -15.59 6.63
N SER A 216 -10.75 -15.29 5.40
CA SER A 216 -11.37 -14.01 5.04
C SER A 216 -12.67 -13.77 5.80
N ILE A 217 -13.58 -14.76 5.85
CA ILE A 217 -14.80 -14.64 6.65
C ILE A 217 -14.49 -14.73 8.15
N GLY A 218 -13.53 -15.57 8.55
CA GLY A 218 -13.10 -15.74 9.94
C GLY A 218 -12.40 -14.52 10.55
N SER A 219 -11.88 -13.59 9.73
CA SER A 219 -11.30 -12.33 10.19
C SER A 219 -12.24 -11.14 10.03
N LEU A 220 -13.04 -11.10 8.96
CA LEU A 220 -13.96 -9.99 8.72
C LEU A 220 -15.21 -10.03 9.61
N PHE A 221 -15.84 -11.20 9.78
CA PHE A 221 -17.00 -11.38 10.65
C PHE A 221 -16.78 -10.88 12.09
N PRO A 222 -15.70 -11.28 12.81
CA PRO A 222 -15.51 -10.84 14.19
C PRO A 222 -15.25 -9.33 14.29
N LEU A 223 -14.56 -8.71 13.32
CA LEU A 223 -14.36 -7.26 13.35
C LEU A 223 -15.65 -6.48 13.05
N LEU A 224 -16.47 -6.96 12.12
CA LEU A 224 -17.80 -6.37 11.88
C LEU A 224 -18.67 -6.48 13.13
N LYS A 225 -18.67 -7.64 13.79
CA LYS A 225 -19.39 -7.84 15.06
C LYS A 225 -18.84 -6.97 16.19
N ALA A 226 -17.52 -6.75 16.22
CA ALA A 226 -16.84 -5.89 17.18
C ALA A 226 -17.08 -4.40 16.95
N ALA A 227 -17.35 -3.97 15.72
CA ALA A 227 -17.43 -2.55 15.35
C ALA A 227 -18.33 -1.71 16.28
N PRO A 228 -19.60 -2.08 16.55
CA PRO A 228 -20.44 -1.29 17.45
C PRO A 228 -19.97 -1.30 18.90
N GLN A 229 -19.42 -2.42 19.39
CA GLN A 229 -19.02 -2.57 20.79
C GLN A 229 -17.67 -1.92 21.09
N HIS A 230 -16.74 -1.97 20.14
CA HIS A 230 -15.37 -1.46 20.30
C HIS A 230 -15.20 -0.06 19.72
N GLY A 231 -16.24 0.50 19.09
CA GLY A 231 -16.21 1.83 18.47
C GLY A 231 -15.30 1.88 17.25
N LEU A 232 -15.36 0.87 16.36
CA LEU A 232 -14.65 0.93 15.09
C LEU A 232 -15.47 1.76 14.08
N ASP A 233 -14.85 2.81 13.56
CA ASP A 233 -15.42 3.62 12.49
C ASP A 233 -15.39 2.85 11.16
N LYS A 234 -14.24 2.23 10.88
CA LYS A 234 -13.92 1.59 9.58
C LYS A 234 -13.16 0.29 9.77
N ILE A 235 -13.33 -0.63 8.83
CA ILE A 235 -12.52 -1.84 8.71
C ILE A 235 -11.78 -1.81 7.36
N PHE A 236 -10.46 -1.93 7.39
CA PHE A 236 -9.64 -2.03 6.18
C PHE A 236 -9.19 -3.48 6.02
N PHE A 237 -9.60 -4.13 4.93
CA PHE A 237 -9.11 -5.45 4.54
C PHE A 237 -8.10 -5.30 3.42
N LEU A 238 -6.83 -5.54 3.72
CA LEU A 238 -5.72 -5.29 2.83
C LEU A 238 -5.08 -6.62 2.41
N ALA A 239 -4.88 -6.80 1.11
CA ALA A 239 -4.27 -8.00 0.53
C ALA A 239 -3.24 -7.63 -0.54
N ALA A 240 -2.09 -8.32 -0.56
CA ALA A 240 -1.03 -8.07 -1.54
C ALA A 240 -1.42 -8.42 -2.99
N LYS A 241 -2.42 -9.29 -3.17
CA LYS A 241 -2.81 -9.86 -4.47
C LYS A 241 -4.30 -9.66 -4.72
N THR A 242 -4.66 -9.56 -6.00
CA THR A 242 -6.05 -9.40 -6.44
C THR A 242 -6.94 -10.56 -5.97
N SER A 243 -6.43 -11.79 -5.93
CA SER A 243 -7.18 -12.96 -5.44
C SER A 243 -7.58 -12.84 -3.96
N GLY A 244 -6.68 -12.36 -3.10
CA GLY A 244 -6.99 -12.10 -1.70
C GLY A 244 -8.05 -11.01 -1.51
N ARG A 245 -8.02 -9.97 -2.36
CA ARG A 245 -9.08 -8.95 -2.39
C ARG A 245 -10.43 -9.55 -2.79
N GLN A 246 -10.46 -10.39 -3.83
CA GLN A 246 -11.69 -11.07 -4.25
C GLN A 246 -12.27 -11.93 -3.12
N MET A 247 -11.44 -12.72 -2.42
CA MET A 247 -11.88 -13.53 -1.29
C MET A 247 -12.49 -12.69 -0.15
N ALA A 248 -12.02 -11.45 0.05
CA ALA A 248 -12.60 -10.53 1.01
C ALA A 248 -13.98 -10.02 0.55
N LEU A 249 -14.12 -9.65 -0.72
CA LEU A 249 -15.40 -9.24 -1.31
C LEU A 249 -16.43 -10.38 -1.28
N ASP A 250 -16.01 -11.62 -1.55
CA ASP A 250 -16.86 -12.82 -1.46
C ASP A 250 -17.32 -13.07 0.00
N ALA A 251 -16.43 -12.84 0.97
CA ALA A 251 -16.78 -12.93 2.40
C ALA A 251 -17.80 -11.84 2.81
N VAL A 252 -17.64 -10.61 2.32
CA VAL A 252 -18.63 -9.53 2.49
C VAL A 252 -19.97 -9.94 1.89
N ALA A 253 -19.99 -10.44 0.65
CA ALA A 253 -21.20 -10.87 -0.03
C ALA A 253 -21.92 -11.97 0.76
N THR A 254 -21.17 -12.94 1.31
CA THR A 254 -21.69 -14.01 2.16
C THR A 254 -22.32 -13.46 3.44
N ILE A 255 -21.66 -12.51 4.12
CA ILE A 255 -22.20 -11.86 5.33
C ILE A 255 -23.49 -11.12 5.01
N ARG A 256 -23.51 -10.34 3.93
CA ARG A 256 -24.71 -9.58 3.51
C ARG A 256 -25.87 -10.49 3.11
N ALA A 257 -25.60 -11.61 2.45
CA ALA A 257 -26.63 -12.60 2.13
C ALA A 257 -27.26 -13.20 3.40
N SER A 258 -26.45 -13.42 4.46
CA SER A 258 -26.95 -13.91 5.75
C SER A 258 -27.66 -12.86 6.61
N ALA A 259 -27.42 -11.57 6.33
CA ALA A 259 -28.03 -10.43 7.03
C ALA A 259 -28.54 -9.39 6.02
N PRO A 260 -29.67 -9.65 5.31
CA PRO A 260 -30.14 -8.78 4.23
C PRO A 260 -30.50 -7.35 4.64
N LEU A 261 -30.82 -7.14 5.92
CA LEU A 261 -31.14 -5.83 6.49
C LEU A 261 -29.90 -5.02 6.88
N LEU A 262 -28.70 -5.60 6.84
CA LEU A 262 -27.46 -4.92 7.17
C LEU A 262 -27.11 -3.89 6.06
N PRO A 263 -27.17 -2.58 6.34
CA PRO A 263 -26.77 -1.57 5.37
C PRO A 263 -25.24 -1.44 5.37
N LEU A 264 -24.52 -2.48 4.93
CA LEU A 264 -23.05 -2.45 4.89
C LEU A 264 -22.58 -1.81 3.59
N ARG A 265 -21.88 -0.68 3.67
CA ARG A 265 -21.20 -0.07 2.52
C ARG A 265 -19.79 -0.65 2.41
N THR A 266 -19.52 -1.38 1.34
CA THR A 266 -18.21 -1.96 1.07
C THR A 266 -17.62 -1.37 -0.20
N LEU A 267 -16.36 -0.91 -0.13
CA LEU A 267 -15.63 -0.30 -1.24
C LEU A 267 -14.40 -1.15 -1.62
N GLU A 268 -14.25 -1.41 -2.92
CA GLU A 268 -13.00 -1.92 -3.48
C GLU A 268 -12.15 -0.75 -4.00
N LEU A 269 -10.93 -0.59 -3.48
CA LEU A 269 -9.96 0.36 -4.03
C LEU A 269 -9.14 -0.28 -5.15
N THR A 270 -9.19 0.37 -6.31
CA THR A 270 -8.48 -0.04 -7.53
C THR A 270 -7.39 0.95 -7.91
N ALA A 271 -6.24 0.46 -8.39
CA ALA A 271 -5.15 1.32 -8.87
C ALA A 271 -5.59 2.18 -10.07
N LYS A 272 -5.03 3.39 -10.19
CA LYS A 272 -5.33 4.33 -11.29
C LYS A 272 -5.19 3.68 -12.67
N SER A 273 -4.14 2.89 -12.89
CA SER A 273 -3.88 2.18 -14.16
C SER A 273 -4.99 1.21 -14.58
N ARG A 274 -5.89 0.83 -13.67
CA ARG A 274 -7.03 -0.08 -13.95
C ARG A 274 -8.40 0.59 -13.87
N ALA A 275 -8.48 1.77 -13.26
CA ALA A 275 -9.73 2.51 -13.06
C ALA A 275 -9.83 3.79 -13.93
N CYS A 276 -8.72 4.22 -14.53
CA CYS A 276 -8.70 5.39 -15.41
C CYS A 276 -9.26 5.04 -16.79
N GLU A 277 -10.22 5.84 -17.28
CA GLU A 277 -10.76 5.73 -18.64
C GLU A 277 -9.89 6.45 -19.69
N PHE A 278 -8.97 7.31 -19.23
CA PHE A 278 -8.07 8.11 -20.08
C PHE A 278 -6.63 8.03 -19.54
N PRO A 279 -5.96 6.86 -19.61
CA PRO A 279 -4.65 6.65 -18.99
C PRO A 279 -3.55 7.55 -19.53
N ASP A 280 -3.65 7.96 -20.80
CA ASP A 280 -2.69 8.83 -21.48
C ASP A 280 -2.91 10.33 -21.21
N ASN A 281 -4.02 10.69 -20.55
CA ASN A 281 -4.37 12.08 -20.28
C ASN A 281 -3.94 12.50 -18.87
N ALA A 282 -3.48 13.74 -18.75
CA ALA A 282 -3.25 14.37 -17.46
C ALA A 282 -4.57 14.59 -16.69
N CYS A 283 -4.51 14.54 -15.36
CA CYS A 283 -5.71 14.65 -14.50
C CYS A 283 -6.08 16.11 -14.20
N HIS A 284 -6.48 16.85 -15.24
CA HIS A 284 -7.05 18.19 -15.12
C HIS A 284 -8.12 18.45 -16.21
N GLY A 285 -9.00 19.43 -16.01
CA GLY A 285 -10.17 19.67 -16.89
C GLY A 285 -9.85 20.10 -18.34
N ASP A 286 -8.65 20.61 -18.60
CA ASP A 286 -8.19 20.89 -19.97
C ASP A 286 -7.81 19.60 -20.74
N ALA A 287 -7.30 18.57 -20.05
CA ALA A 287 -6.81 17.33 -20.67
C ALA A 287 -7.80 16.16 -20.55
N CYS A 288 -8.59 16.08 -19.48
CA CYS A 288 -9.47 14.95 -19.21
C CYS A 288 -10.95 15.40 -19.10
N PRO A 289 -11.86 14.87 -19.93
CA PRO A 289 -13.27 15.27 -19.89
C PRO A 289 -13.96 14.91 -18.56
N LEU A 290 -13.50 13.85 -17.88
CA LEU A 290 -14.01 13.43 -16.58
C LEU A 290 -13.44 14.25 -15.40
N ALA A 291 -12.41 15.06 -15.64
CA ALA A 291 -11.85 15.98 -14.66
C ALA A 291 -12.51 17.36 -14.70
N ARG A 292 -13.00 17.78 -15.88
CA ARG A 292 -13.74 19.04 -16.05
C ARG A 292 -15.01 19.03 -15.19
N GLY A 293 -15.33 20.09 -14.47
CA GLY A 293 -16.53 20.17 -13.61
C GLY A 293 -16.70 19.00 -12.65
N PHE A 294 -15.61 18.34 -12.24
CA PHE A 294 -15.66 17.13 -11.42
C PHE A 294 -16.36 17.40 -10.09
N TYR A 295 -15.99 18.47 -9.39
CA TYR A 295 -16.54 18.78 -8.07
C TYR A 295 -17.99 19.26 -8.14
N ASP A 296 -18.42 19.82 -9.27
CA ASP A 296 -19.82 20.23 -9.47
C ASP A 296 -20.75 19.02 -9.63
N ARG A 297 -20.24 17.95 -10.26
CA ARG A 297 -20.99 16.69 -10.51
C ARG A 297 -20.79 15.64 -9.43
N LEU A 298 -19.75 15.77 -8.61
CA LEU A 298 -19.39 14.83 -7.54
C LEU A 298 -20.52 14.56 -6.54
N PRO A 299 -21.30 15.55 -6.05
CA PRO A 299 -22.36 15.27 -5.07
C PRO A 299 -23.42 14.30 -5.59
N ALA A 300 -23.83 14.46 -6.85
CA ALA A 300 -24.82 13.59 -7.49
C ALA A 300 -24.24 12.18 -7.73
N ALA A 301 -23.02 12.09 -8.28
CA ALA A 301 -22.32 10.83 -8.49
C ALA A 301 -22.15 10.03 -7.19
N ARG A 302 -21.76 10.73 -6.11
CA ARG A 302 -21.63 10.16 -4.77
C ARG A 302 -22.97 9.67 -4.23
N ALA A 303 -24.03 10.47 -4.34
CA ALA A 303 -25.35 10.09 -3.86
C ALA A 303 -25.88 8.84 -4.56
N ALA A 304 -25.69 8.75 -5.89
CA ALA A 304 -26.04 7.58 -6.69
C ALA A 304 -25.23 6.34 -6.29
N ALA A 305 -23.90 6.48 -6.16
CA ALA A 305 -23.03 5.39 -5.73
C ALA A 305 -23.43 4.86 -4.35
N LEU A 306 -23.77 5.71 -3.38
CA LEU A 306 -24.14 5.29 -2.02
C LEU A 306 -25.47 4.53 -1.92
N GLN A 307 -26.29 4.50 -2.98
CA GLN A 307 -27.45 3.60 -3.07
C GLN A 307 -27.05 2.17 -3.45
N LEU A 308 -25.83 1.97 -3.92
CA LEU A 308 -25.35 0.67 -4.35
C LEU A 308 -24.90 -0.18 -3.15
N PRO A 309 -25.28 -1.46 -3.13
CA PRO A 309 -24.97 -2.37 -2.04
C PRO A 309 -23.49 -2.75 -1.94
N MET A 310 -22.75 -2.70 -3.05
CA MET A 310 -21.33 -3.00 -3.15
C MET A 310 -20.72 -1.96 -4.10
N LEU A 311 -19.69 -1.25 -3.62
CA LEU A 311 -18.94 -0.27 -4.39
C LEU A 311 -17.68 -0.97 -4.95
N ASP A 312 -17.90 -2.00 -5.77
CA ASP A 312 -16.82 -2.65 -6.50
C ASP A 312 -16.38 -1.80 -7.71
N ARG A 313 -15.30 -2.22 -8.39
CA ARG A 313 -14.79 -1.49 -9.56
C ARG A 313 -15.87 -1.23 -10.62
N ALA A 314 -16.72 -2.21 -10.91
CA ALA A 314 -17.72 -2.09 -11.97
C ALA A 314 -18.83 -1.10 -11.57
N SER A 315 -19.32 -1.22 -10.34
CA SER A 315 -20.40 -0.40 -9.77
C SER A 315 -19.98 1.06 -9.63
N VAL A 316 -18.76 1.31 -9.12
CA VAL A 316 -18.21 2.68 -9.03
C VAL A 316 -17.97 3.27 -10.41
N ARG A 317 -17.50 2.47 -11.37
CA ARG A 317 -17.33 2.93 -12.76
C ARG A 317 -18.66 3.36 -13.38
N THR A 318 -19.71 2.56 -13.25
CA THR A 318 -21.04 2.92 -13.77
C THR A 318 -21.55 4.21 -13.13
N ALA A 319 -21.57 4.30 -11.80
CA ALA A 319 -22.02 5.50 -11.10
C ALA A 319 -21.18 6.75 -11.44
N ALA A 320 -19.88 6.58 -11.69
CA ALA A 320 -19.02 7.68 -12.11
C ALA A 320 -19.37 8.17 -13.52
N LEU A 321 -19.53 7.25 -14.47
CA LEU A 321 -19.76 7.58 -15.87
C LEU A 321 -21.17 8.12 -16.13
N ASP A 322 -22.18 7.64 -15.42
CA ASP A 322 -23.55 8.16 -15.49
C ASP A 322 -23.63 9.64 -15.07
N HIS A 323 -22.65 10.09 -14.29
CA HIS A 323 -22.51 11.48 -13.85
C HIS A 323 -21.27 12.17 -14.43
N GLU A 324 -20.63 11.57 -15.43
CA GLU A 324 -19.48 12.11 -16.16
C GLU A 324 -18.29 12.53 -15.27
N VAL A 325 -18.05 11.83 -14.15
CA VAL A 325 -16.90 12.05 -13.25
C VAL A 325 -15.88 10.91 -13.35
N CYS A 326 -14.65 11.16 -12.89
CA CYS A 326 -13.59 10.15 -12.95
C CYS A 326 -13.82 9.01 -11.92
N PRO A 327 -13.87 7.72 -12.34
CA PRO A 327 -14.05 6.58 -11.42
C PRO A 327 -12.97 6.49 -10.33
N TYR A 328 -11.71 6.72 -10.69
CA TYR A 328 -10.57 6.64 -9.76
C TYR A 328 -10.65 7.69 -8.62
N TYR A 329 -11.08 8.92 -8.93
CA TYR A 329 -11.24 9.96 -7.91
C TYR A 329 -12.57 9.81 -7.17
N LEU A 330 -13.63 9.30 -7.82
CA LEU A 330 -14.88 8.97 -7.14
C LEU A 330 -14.66 7.90 -6.05
N GLN A 331 -13.97 6.79 -6.33
CA GLN A 331 -13.66 5.79 -5.27
C GLN A 331 -12.88 6.39 -4.10
N SER A 332 -11.98 7.35 -4.39
CA SER A 332 -11.14 7.98 -3.37
C SER A 332 -11.98 8.84 -2.43
N GLU A 333 -13.00 9.50 -2.99
CA GLU A 333 -14.03 10.20 -2.22
C GLU A 333 -14.89 9.21 -1.43
N LEU A 334 -15.41 8.17 -2.08
CA LEU A 334 -16.28 7.14 -1.47
C LEU A 334 -15.65 6.43 -0.27
N ALA A 335 -14.32 6.41 -0.14
CA ALA A 335 -13.62 5.88 1.03
C ALA A 335 -14.07 6.55 2.35
N ARG A 336 -14.52 7.82 2.31
CA ARG A 336 -15.07 8.52 3.47
C ARG A 336 -16.43 7.98 3.93
N TRP A 337 -17.18 7.33 3.05
CA TRP A 337 -18.52 6.79 3.33
C TRP A 337 -18.61 5.27 3.46
N ALA A 338 -17.56 4.55 3.07
CA ALA A 338 -17.52 3.09 3.19
C ALA A 338 -17.29 2.63 4.63
N ASP A 339 -17.90 1.52 5.03
CA ASP A 339 -17.69 0.87 6.34
C ASP A 339 -16.52 -0.12 6.27
N VAL A 340 -16.46 -0.88 5.18
CA VAL A 340 -15.40 -1.84 4.87
C VAL A 340 -14.71 -1.41 3.59
N ILE A 341 -13.38 -1.28 3.63
CA ILE A 341 -12.58 -0.97 2.45
C ILE A 341 -11.67 -2.15 2.17
N VAL A 342 -11.77 -2.71 0.96
CA VAL A 342 -10.89 -3.76 0.46
C VAL A 342 -9.86 -3.15 -0.48
N GLY A 343 -8.57 -3.38 -0.24
CA GLY A 343 -7.51 -2.75 -1.03
C GLY A 343 -6.16 -3.47 -0.96
N ASP A 344 -5.17 -2.89 -1.62
CA ASP A 344 -3.76 -3.29 -1.47
C ASP A 344 -3.12 -2.65 -0.21
N TYR A 345 -2.06 -3.27 0.32
CA TYR A 345 -1.30 -2.77 1.49
C TYR A 345 -0.91 -1.30 1.36
N ASN A 346 -0.54 -0.86 0.16
CA ASN A 346 -0.04 0.49 -0.09
C ASN A 346 -1.06 1.57 0.26
N TYR A 347 -2.37 1.26 0.27
CA TYR A 347 -3.40 2.25 0.64
C TYR A 347 -3.38 2.65 2.12
N TYR A 348 -2.74 1.88 2.99
CA TYR A 348 -2.59 2.22 4.42
C TYR A 348 -1.13 2.38 4.86
N PHE A 349 -0.21 1.58 4.30
CA PHE A 349 1.16 1.56 4.80
C PHE A 349 2.09 2.55 4.08
N ASP A 350 1.90 2.83 2.79
CA ASP A 350 2.77 3.74 2.02
C ASP A 350 2.85 5.17 2.60
N PHE A 351 3.90 5.93 2.27
CA PHE A 351 4.02 7.34 2.67
C PHE A 351 2.83 8.21 2.28
N THR A 352 2.24 7.95 1.12
CA THR A 352 1.13 8.70 0.51
C THR A 352 -0.21 7.95 0.61
N ALA A 353 -0.28 6.95 1.50
CA ALA A 353 -1.42 6.09 1.75
C ALA A 353 -2.73 6.87 2.03
N LEU A 354 -3.68 6.78 1.09
CA LEU A 354 -5.00 7.41 1.19
C LEU A 354 -5.74 7.06 2.50
N LEU A 355 -5.81 5.78 2.86
CA LEU A 355 -6.60 5.34 4.03
C LEU A 355 -5.96 5.78 5.34
N HIS A 356 -4.63 5.79 5.42
CA HIS A 356 -3.95 6.32 6.60
C HIS A 356 -4.16 7.84 6.71
N ALA A 357 -4.01 8.58 5.60
CA ALA A 357 -4.25 10.02 5.60
C ALA A 357 -5.67 10.36 6.05
N LEU A 358 -6.68 9.64 5.55
CA LEU A 358 -8.07 9.79 5.99
C LEU A 358 -8.28 9.39 7.46
N THR A 359 -7.59 8.35 7.93
CA THR A 359 -7.66 7.92 9.34
C THR A 359 -7.20 9.05 10.27
N VAL A 360 -6.04 9.66 9.98
CA VAL A 360 -5.51 10.78 10.77
C VAL A 360 -6.40 12.02 10.64
N GLN A 361 -6.80 12.37 9.41
CA GLN A 361 -7.57 13.59 9.14
C GLN A 361 -8.94 13.59 9.85
N ASN A 362 -9.57 12.43 9.97
CA ASN A 362 -10.92 12.29 10.53
C ASN A 362 -10.93 11.65 11.92
N ASP A 363 -9.76 11.45 12.53
CA ASP A 363 -9.58 10.80 13.84
C ASP A 363 -10.33 9.45 13.96
N TRP A 364 -10.26 8.64 12.89
CA TRP A 364 -10.99 7.38 12.85
C TRP A 364 -10.33 6.31 13.72
N GLN A 365 -11.17 5.59 14.47
CA GLN A 365 -10.84 4.34 15.12
C GLN A 365 -10.96 3.19 14.11
N VAL A 366 -9.84 2.77 13.51
CA VAL A 366 -9.85 1.78 12.42
C VAL A 366 -9.37 0.39 12.87
N GLY A 367 -10.02 -0.64 12.33
CA GLY A 367 -9.54 -2.03 12.38
C GLY A 367 -8.86 -2.41 11.08
N VAL A 368 -7.59 -2.80 11.12
CA VAL A 368 -6.81 -3.14 9.92
C VAL A 368 -6.55 -4.64 9.87
N LEU A 369 -7.00 -5.28 8.81
CA LEU A 369 -6.81 -6.70 8.51
C LEU A 369 -5.83 -6.83 7.34
N VAL A 370 -4.74 -7.58 7.52
CA VAL A 370 -3.73 -7.82 6.49
C VAL A 370 -3.66 -9.32 6.19
N ASP A 371 -4.26 -9.74 5.08
CA ASP A 371 -4.24 -11.14 4.62
C ASP A 371 -3.00 -11.43 3.79
N GLU A 372 -2.45 -12.63 3.94
CA GLU A 372 -1.15 -13.02 3.38
C GLU A 372 -0.02 -12.08 3.81
N ALA A 373 -0.04 -11.72 5.10
CA ALA A 373 0.93 -10.87 5.77
C ALA A 373 2.38 -11.36 5.65
N HIS A 374 2.60 -12.62 5.25
CA HIS A 374 3.91 -13.14 4.89
C HIS A 374 4.59 -12.34 3.75
N ASN A 375 3.82 -11.61 2.93
CA ASN A 375 4.32 -10.71 1.90
C ASN A 375 4.67 -9.31 2.45
N MET A 376 4.28 -8.99 3.67
CA MET A 376 4.36 -7.62 4.19
C MET A 376 5.80 -7.12 4.27
N VAL A 377 6.76 -7.98 4.63
CA VAL A 377 8.18 -7.60 4.72
C VAL A 377 8.73 -7.15 3.37
N SER A 378 8.53 -7.94 2.31
CA SER A 378 9.03 -7.60 0.97
C SER A 378 8.28 -6.39 0.38
N ARG A 379 6.95 -6.32 0.57
CA ARG A 379 6.13 -5.20 0.11
C ARG A 379 6.49 -3.90 0.81
N ALA A 380 6.72 -3.91 2.12
CA ALA A 380 7.11 -2.72 2.87
C ALA A 380 8.54 -2.27 2.54
N ARG A 381 9.50 -3.19 2.39
CA ARG A 381 10.84 -2.84 1.87
C ARG A 381 10.75 -2.14 0.52
N SER A 382 9.87 -2.61 -0.37
CA SER A 382 9.64 -1.97 -1.67
C SER A 382 9.01 -0.58 -1.56
N MET A 383 8.04 -0.37 -0.65
CA MET A 383 7.42 0.95 -0.42
C MET A 383 8.46 1.98 0.09
N TYR A 384 9.44 1.53 0.87
CA TYR A 384 10.44 2.40 1.49
C TYR A 384 11.85 2.26 0.90
N SER A 385 11.95 1.80 -0.35
CA SER A 385 13.21 1.85 -1.10
C SER A 385 13.09 2.82 -2.28
N ALA A 386 14.21 3.37 -2.72
CA ALA A 386 14.29 4.21 -3.90
C ALA A 386 15.51 3.86 -4.75
N GLU A 387 15.36 3.97 -6.06
CA GLU A 387 16.44 3.78 -7.03
C GLU A 387 16.50 5.00 -7.95
N LEU A 388 17.72 5.44 -8.24
CA LEU A 388 17.99 6.47 -9.24
C LEU A 388 18.98 5.90 -10.25
N ALA A 389 18.60 5.89 -11.53
CA ALA A 389 19.46 5.47 -12.63
C ALA A 389 20.17 6.67 -13.26
N HIS A 390 21.49 6.57 -13.46
CA HIS A 390 22.27 7.65 -14.08
C HIS A 390 21.87 7.88 -15.54
N GLY A 391 21.50 6.80 -16.24
CA GLY A 391 20.89 6.83 -17.57
C GLY A 391 19.78 7.86 -17.70
N THR A 392 18.80 7.88 -16.78
CA THR A 392 17.67 8.82 -16.80
C THR A 392 18.14 10.26 -16.67
N LEU A 393 19.06 10.55 -15.75
CA LEU A 393 19.66 11.88 -15.61
C LEU A 393 20.39 12.32 -16.89
N ARG A 394 21.10 11.41 -17.57
CA ARG A 394 21.83 11.72 -18.81
C ARG A 394 20.90 12.02 -19.98
N VAL A 395 19.73 11.38 -20.04
CA VAL A 395 18.68 11.71 -21.03
C VAL A 395 18.09 13.08 -20.71
N LEU A 396 17.66 13.28 -19.47
CA LEU A 396 17.06 14.53 -19.00
C LEU A 396 17.97 15.74 -19.25
N ARG A 397 19.28 15.61 -19.01
CA ARG A 397 20.26 16.68 -19.29
C ARG A 397 20.31 17.14 -20.74
N LYS A 398 19.90 16.31 -21.71
CA LYS A 398 19.91 16.64 -23.14
C LYS A 398 18.63 17.35 -23.58
N THR A 399 17.51 17.06 -22.92
CA THR A 399 16.18 17.58 -23.25
C THR A 399 15.76 18.73 -22.34
N ALA A 400 16.43 18.90 -21.19
CA ALA A 400 16.10 19.93 -20.22
C ALA A 400 16.40 21.35 -20.73
N PRO A 401 15.60 22.35 -20.31
CA PRO A 401 15.76 23.73 -20.71
C PRO A 401 17.00 24.33 -20.04
N ALA A 402 17.51 25.41 -20.61
CA ALA A 402 18.72 26.10 -20.11
C ALA A 402 18.64 26.47 -18.62
N ALA A 403 17.43 26.76 -18.12
CA ALA A 403 17.19 27.07 -16.71
C ALA A 403 17.57 25.92 -15.75
N LEU A 404 17.43 24.66 -16.19
CA LEU A 404 17.67 23.47 -15.36
C LEU A 404 19.09 22.90 -15.51
N THR A 405 19.80 23.26 -16.58
CA THR A 405 21.11 22.69 -16.94
C THR A 405 22.10 22.75 -15.78
N LYS A 406 22.25 23.91 -15.11
CA LYS A 406 23.19 24.08 -14.00
C LYS A 406 22.90 23.12 -12.83
N ALA A 407 21.63 22.93 -12.49
CA ALA A 407 21.21 22.06 -11.40
C ALA A 407 21.45 20.59 -11.74
N LEU A 408 21.03 20.15 -12.94
CA LEU A 408 21.23 18.79 -13.43
C LEU A 408 22.71 18.44 -13.61
N ASP A 409 23.53 19.36 -14.10
CA ASP A 409 24.98 19.20 -14.22
C ASP A 409 25.67 19.07 -12.85
N ARG A 410 25.14 19.75 -11.82
CA ARG A 410 25.63 19.58 -10.45
C ARG A 410 25.35 18.17 -9.96
N VAL A 411 24.14 17.64 -10.15
CA VAL A 411 23.80 16.24 -9.80
C VAL A 411 24.72 15.28 -10.55
N HIS A 412 24.87 15.46 -11.87
CA HIS A 412 25.71 14.60 -12.69
C HIS A 412 27.18 14.58 -12.23
N ARG A 413 27.76 15.74 -11.89
CA ARG A 413 29.12 15.81 -11.37
C ARG A 413 29.27 15.11 -10.01
N GLN A 414 28.30 15.29 -9.09
CA GLN A 414 28.36 14.59 -7.80
C GLN A 414 28.15 13.09 -7.96
N TRP A 415 27.35 12.67 -8.94
CA TRP A 415 27.18 11.27 -9.30
C TRP A 415 28.50 10.65 -9.78
N LEU A 416 29.18 11.28 -10.76
CA LEU A 416 30.49 10.81 -11.24
C LEU A 416 31.53 10.76 -10.13
N ALA A 417 31.46 11.66 -9.15
CA ALA A 417 32.35 11.65 -7.99
C ALA A 417 32.15 10.41 -7.09
N LEU A 418 30.92 9.87 -7.00
CA LEU A 418 30.64 8.62 -6.27
C LEU A 418 31.20 7.40 -6.98
N GLU A 419 31.16 7.42 -8.32
CA GLU A 419 31.64 6.32 -9.17
C GLU A 419 33.16 6.30 -9.32
N LYS A 420 33.83 7.45 -9.17
CA LYS A 420 35.23 7.67 -9.58
C LYS A 420 36.19 6.57 -9.14
N ASP A 421 36.05 6.12 -7.89
CA ASP A 421 36.95 5.15 -7.28
C ASP A 421 36.35 3.73 -7.25
N GLN A 422 35.20 3.50 -7.91
CA GLN A 422 34.50 2.21 -7.93
C GLN A 422 34.93 1.33 -9.10
N THR A 423 35.57 0.21 -8.77
CA THR A 423 35.95 -0.83 -9.74
C THR A 423 35.06 -2.07 -9.68
N ALA A 424 34.45 -2.34 -8.52
CA ALA A 424 33.53 -3.47 -8.33
C ALA A 424 32.13 -3.13 -8.84
N GLU A 425 31.41 -4.14 -9.32
CA GLU A 425 30.01 -4.02 -9.77
C GLU A 425 29.11 -3.44 -8.67
N TYR A 426 29.32 -3.84 -7.42
CA TYR A 426 28.55 -3.40 -6.26
C TYR A 426 29.42 -2.74 -5.20
N ARG A 427 28.93 -1.66 -4.61
CA ARG A 427 29.53 -1.00 -3.44
C ARG A 427 28.46 -0.49 -2.49
N SER A 428 28.50 -0.92 -1.24
CA SER A 428 27.75 -0.30 -0.14
C SER A 428 28.57 0.83 0.49
N HIS A 429 27.90 1.88 0.93
CA HIS A 429 28.52 2.98 1.68
C HIS A 429 28.01 3.01 3.13
N ALA A 430 28.87 3.48 4.04
CA ALA A 430 28.53 3.57 5.46
C ALA A 430 27.46 4.64 5.76
N GLY A 431 27.39 5.70 4.95
CA GLY A 431 26.47 6.81 5.11
C GLY A 431 26.08 7.42 3.77
N LEU A 432 25.13 8.35 3.83
CA LEU A 432 24.63 9.04 2.64
C LEU A 432 25.66 10.01 2.06
N PRO A 433 25.75 10.14 0.73
CA PRO A 433 26.62 11.11 0.09
C PRO A 433 26.03 12.53 0.15
N GLU A 434 26.31 13.28 1.21
CA GLU A 434 25.71 14.61 1.46
C GLU A 434 25.79 15.57 0.27
N LYS A 435 26.94 15.63 -0.43
CA LYS A 435 27.09 16.51 -1.59
C LYS A 435 26.14 16.15 -2.73
N PHE A 436 25.91 14.85 -2.95
CA PHE A 436 24.95 14.37 -3.92
C PHE A 436 23.52 14.67 -3.47
N MET A 437 23.19 14.40 -2.19
CA MET A 437 21.85 14.68 -1.64
C MET A 437 21.48 16.16 -1.77
N ASN A 438 22.41 17.06 -1.42
CA ASN A 438 22.22 18.50 -1.58
C ASN A 438 22.05 18.92 -3.06
N ALA A 439 22.75 18.26 -3.99
CA ALA A 439 22.58 18.51 -5.41
C ALA A 439 21.22 18.01 -5.93
N LEU A 440 20.79 16.82 -5.50
CA LEU A 440 19.50 16.24 -5.86
C LEU A 440 18.34 17.07 -5.33
N GLN A 441 18.41 17.53 -4.08
CA GLN A 441 17.42 18.43 -3.49
C GLN A 441 17.33 19.75 -4.29
N ALA A 442 18.47 20.37 -4.60
CA ALA A 442 18.48 21.59 -5.41
C ALA A 442 17.92 21.37 -6.83
N ALA A 443 18.20 20.22 -7.45
CA ALA A 443 17.67 19.89 -8.78
C ALA A 443 16.16 19.61 -8.76
N THR A 444 15.66 18.86 -7.78
CA THR A 444 14.22 18.60 -7.64
C THR A 444 13.47 19.91 -7.35
N THR A 445 13.98 20.78 -6.48
CA THR A 445 13.41 22.12 -6.29
C THR A 445 13.37 22.91 -7.59
N ALA A 446 14.49 22.99 -8.34
CA ALA A 446 14.54 23.72 -9.61
C ALA A 446 13.58 23.14 -10.67
N ILE A 447 13.47 21.82 -10.78
CA ILE A 447 12.52 21.16 -11.68
C ILE A 447 11.09 21.50 -11.28
N GLY A 448 10.75 21.42 -9.99
CA GLY A 448 9.42 21.78 -9.50
C GLY A 448 9.06 23.23 -9.79
N ASP A 449 9.95 24.17 -9.47
CA ASP A 449 9.74 25.60 -9.76
C ASP A 449 9.52 25.83 -11.26
N TYR A 450 10.36 25.22 -12.12
CA TYR A 450 10.23 25.34 -13.56
C TYR A 450 8.93 24.72 -14.10
N MET A 451 8.50 23.57 -13.58
CA MET A 451 7.23 22.94 -13.96
C MET A 451 6.02 23.80 -13.58
N GLY A 452 6.07 24.49 -12.44
CA GLY A 452 5.03 25.46 -12.06
C GLY A 452 4.97 26.66 -13.02
N GLU A 453 6.14 27.12 -13.47
CA GLU A 453 6.26 28.19 -14.47
C GLU A 453 6.01 27.73 -15.90
N ASN A 454 6.06 26.42 -16.18
CA ASN A 454 5.91 25.86 -17.53
C ASN A 454 5.11 24.54 -17.49
N PRO A 455 3.78 24.58 -17.24
CA PRO A 455 2.97 23.37 -17.06
C PRO A 455 2.87 22.46 -18.30
N ALA A 456 3.30 22.93 -19.47
CA ALA A 456 3.31 22.16 -20.72
C ALA A 456 4.65 21.45 -21.00
N TRP A 457 5.68 21.67 -20.17
CA TRP A 457 7.04 21.24 -20.50
C TRP A 457 7.39 19.80 -20.08
N PHE A 458 6.69 19.23 -19.10
CA PHE A 458 7.07 17.92 -18.58
C PHE A 458 6.48 16.77 -19.40
N ASP A 459 7.30 15.75 -19.66
CA ASP A 459 6.91 14.45 -20.18
C ASP A 459 7.07 13.37 -19.10
N ALA A 460 6.85 12.11 -19.47
CA ALA A 460 6.97 10.98 -18.55
C ALA A 460 8.38 10.85 -17.94
N ASP A 461 9.45 11.10 -18.70
CA ASP A 461 10.84 10.94 -18.24
C ASP A 461 11.23 12.01 -17.21
N VAL A 462 10.77 13.26 -17.42
CA VAL A 462 10.95 14.36 -16.46
C VAL A 462 10.25 14.03 -15.15
N LEU A 463 8.99 13.59 -15.23
CA LEU A 463 8.18 13.23 -14.06
C LEU A 463 8.80 12.05 -13.30
N ASP A 464 9.25 11.02 -14.01
CA ASP A 464 9.90 9.85 -13.41
C ASP A 464 11.16 10.26 -12.63
N PHE A 465 12.07 11.03 -13.23
CA PHE A 465 13.26 11.50 -12.53
C PHE A 465 12.91 12.38 -11.33
N TYR A 466 11.94 13.29 -11.49
CA TYR A 466 11.51 14.20 -10.45
C TYR A 466 10.89 13.46 -9.24
N PHE A 467 9.93 12.57 -9.47
CA PHE A 467 9.26 11.82 -8.40
C PHE A 467 10.20 10.81 -7.74
N HIS A 468 11.04 10.11 -8.49
CA HIS A 468 12.08 9.27 -7.89
C HIS A 468 13.06 10.11 -7.08
N GLY A 469 13.44 11.30 -7.55
CA GLY A 469 14.31 12.23 -6.82
C GLY A 469 13.69 12.69 -5.50
N LEU A 470 12.40 13.07 -5.51
CA LEU A 470 11.66 13.46 -4.30
C LEU A 470 11.53 12.29 -3.31
N HIS A 471 11.19 11.10 -3.80
CA HIS A 471 11.07 9.90 -2.96
C HIS A 471 12.43 9.52 -2.35
N PHE A 472 13.51 9.60 -3.14
CA PHE A 472 14.86 9.35 -2.67
C PHE A 472 15.29 10.36 -1.59
N ALA A 473 15.02 11.65 -1.79
CA ALA A 473 15.29 12.69 -0.80
C ALA A 473 14.50 12.47 0.50
N ARG A 474 13.20 12.16 0.39
CA ARG A 474 12.34 11.88 1.56
C ARG A 474 12.82 10.68 2.36
N LEU A 475 13.21 9.59 1.70
CA LEU A 475 13.74 8.41 2.39
C LEU A 475 15.10 8.70 3.04
N ALA A 476 15.92 9.56 2.43
CA ALA A 476 17.22 9.94 2.96
C ALA A 476 17.11 10.70 4.29
N GLU A 477 16.04 11.48 4.51
CA GLU A 477 15.76 12.14 5.80
C GLU A 477 15.58 11.15 6.95
N SER A 478 15.14 9.93 6.65
CA SER A 478 14.94 8.86 7.62
C SER A 478 16.06 7.82 7.58
N PHE A 479 17.20 8.06 6.93
CA PHE A 479 18.26 7.07 6.82
C PHE A 479 18.85 6.67 8.18
N GLY A 480 19.07 5.37 8.39
CA GLY A 480 19.64 4.83 9.61
C GLY A 480 19.93 3.33 9.46
N ASP A 481 20.08 2.62 10.57
CA ASP A 481 20.47 1.20 10.56
C ASP A 481 19.52 0.29 9.78
N HIS A 482 18.27 0.70 9.66
CA HIS A 482 17.22 0.00 8.93
C HIS A 482 17.32 0.15 7.40
N SER A 483 18.34 0.85 6.89
CA SER A 483 18.52 1.16 5.47
C SER A 483 19.98 0.99 5.02
N LEU A 484 20.19 0.78 3.72
CA LEU A 484 21.50 0.75 3.05
C LEU A 484 21.53 1.77 1.91
N PHE A 485 22.69 2.41 1.70
CA PHE A 485 22.96 3.16 0.48
C PHE A 485 24.04 2.42 -0.31
N ASP A 486 23.73 2.06 -1.55
CA ASP A 486 24.65 1.38 -2.44
C ASP A 486 24.64 1.90 -3.86
N VAL A 487 25.73 1.60 -4.57
CA VAL A 487 25.95 1.94 -5.98
C VAL A 487 26.22 0.66 -6.74
N THR A 488 25.37 0.39 -7.73
CA THR A 488 25.54 -0.75 -8.64
C THR A 488 25.92 -0.23 -10.02
N LEU A 489 27.11 -0.62 -10.51
CA LEU A 489 27.56 -0.36 -11.88
C LEU A 489 26.95 -1.40 -12.81
N THR A 490 26.46 -0.96 -13.97
CA THR A 490 25.94 -1.85 -15.01
C THR A 490 26.61 -1.53 -16.33
N THR A 491 26.95 -2.57 -17.10
CA THR A 491 27.49 -2.40 -18.45
C THR A 491 26.35 -2.54 -19.44
N THR A 492 26.03 -1.46 -20.15
CA THR A 492 24.99 -1.50 -21.19
C THR A 492 25.42 -2.42 -22.35
N ARG A 493 24.47 -2.92 -23.15
CA ARG A 493 24.75 -3.73 -24.36
C ARG A 493 25.66 -3.04 -25.37
N ALA A 494 25.74 -1.71 -25.33
CA ALA A 494 26.61 -0.89 -26.17
C ALA A 494 28.01 -0.65 -25.54
N GLY A 495 28.35 -1.35 -24.46
CA GLY A 495 29.65 -1.23 -23.78
C GLY A 495 29.83 0.04 -22.93
N LYS A 496 28.79 0.89 -22.79
CA LYS A 496 28.84 2.08 -21.92
C LYS A 496 28.54 1.70 -20.48
N SER A 497 29.31 2.25 -19.55
CA SER A 497 29.02 2.15 -18.11
C SER A 497 27.80 3.01 -17.74
N ASP A 498 26.91 2.42 -16.98
CA ASP A 498 25.80 3.06 -16.29
C ASP A 498 25.87 2.69 -14.81
N SER A 499 25.13 3.38 -13.98
CA SER A 499 25.03 3.05 -12.57
C SER A 499 23.66 3.37 -12.01
N THR A 500 23.33 2.67 -10.95
CA THR A 500 22.12 2.90 -10.15
C THR A 500 22.52 3.16 -8.72
N LEU A 501 22.10 4.31 -8.19
CA LEU A 501 22.16 4.58 -6.76
C LEU A 501 20.90 4.00 -6.13
N CYS A 502 21.05 3.25 -5.05
CA CYS A 502 19.94 2.67 -4.35
C CYS A 502 19.95 3.06 -2.87
N LEU A 503 18.80 3.49 -2.39
CA LEU A 503 18.48 3.61 -0.98
C LEU A 503 17.54 2.46 -0.64
N ARG A 504 18.10 1.38 -0.07
CA ARG A 504 17.36 0.15 0.24
C ARG A 504 16.87 0.18 1.66
N ASN A 505 15.56 0.12 1.86
CA ASN A 505 15.04 -0.29 3.16
C ASN A 505 15.25 -1.79 3.35
N ILE A 506 15.84 -2.16 4.47
CA ILE A 506 16.05 -3.56 4.84
C ILE A 506 15.20 -3.94 6.06
N VAL A 507 14.84 -2.99 6.93
CA VAL A 507 13.95 -3.19 8.07
C VAL A 507 12.85 -2.13 7.99
N PRO A 508 11.62 -2.47 7.58
CA PRO A 508 10.56 -1.48 7.42
C PRO A 508 9.95 -0.99 8.75
N ALA A 509 10.32 -1.62 9.88
CA ALA A 509 9.79 -1.34 11.20
C ALA A 509 9.59 0.16 11.54
N PRO A 510 10.59 1.05 11.36
CA PRO A 510 10.42 2.46 11.76
C PRO A 510 9.32 3.19 10.98
N PHE A 511 9.03 2.76 9.74
CA PHE A 511 7.99 3.36 8.92
C PHE A 511 6.60 2.78 9.20
N LEU A 512 6.53 1.50 9.59
CA LEU A 512 5.27 0.82 9.88
C LEU A 512 4.77 1.05 11.31
N GLN A 513 5.66 1.28 12.27
CA GLN A 513 5.31 1.54 13.67
C GLN A 513 4.27 2.67 13.84
N PRO A 514 4.44 3.86 13.22
CA PRO A 514 3.42 4.91 13.30
C PRO A 514 2.08 4.48 12.70
N ARG A 515 2.10 3.66 11.64
CA ARG A 515 0.89 3.12 11.00
C ARG A 515 0.14 2.17 11.93
N PHE A 516 0.87 1.30 12.63
CA PHE A 516 0.28 0.39 13.61
C PHE A 516 -0.26 1.12 14.84
N ALA A 517 0.46 2.15 15.32
CA ALA A 517 0.03 2.95 16.46
C ALA A 517 -1.24 3.78 16.18
N GLN A 518 -1.43 4.21 14.93
CA GLN A 518 -2.61 4.98 14.51
C GLN A 518 -3.88 4.13 14.42
N ALA A 519 -3.76 2.82 14.18
CA ALA A 519 -4.89 1.91 14.13
C ALA A 519 -5.32 1.50 15.54
N ARG A 520 -6.63 1.35 15.75
CA ARG A 520 -7.16 0.82 17.01
C ARG A 520 -6.75 -0.64 17.21
N SER A 521 -6.78 -1.42 16.14
CA SER A 521 -6.31 -2.80 16.14
C SER A 521 -5.83 -3.19 14.74
N VAL A 522 -4.75 -3.96 14.69
CA VAL A 522 -4.16 -4.46 13.45
C VAL A 522 -3.97 -5.96 13.57
N ALA A 523 -4.53 -6.73 12.65
CA ALA A 523 -4.31 -8.16 12.59
C ALA A 523 -3.64 -8.54 11.26
N LEU A 524 -2.43 -9.09 11.37
CA LEU A 524 -1.66 -9.66 10.28
C LEU A 524 -1.85 -11.18 10.33
N PHE A 525 -2.36 -11.76 9.25
CA PHE A 525 -2.65 -13.18 9.22
C PHE A 525 -2.22 -13.86 7.92
N SER A 526 -1.71 -15.08 8.04
CA SER A 526 -1.29 -15.90 6.91
C SER A 526 -1.05 -17.34 7.32
N ALA A 527 -0.91 -18.25 6.36
CA ALA A 527 -0.56 -19.65 6.61
C ALA A 527 0.90 -19.87 7.05
N THR A 528 1.79 -18.89 6.83
CA THR A 528 3.24 -19.06 7.02
C THR A 528 3.85 -17.85 7.74
N LEU A 529 3.49 -17.65 9.01
CA LEU A 529 4.05 -16.59 9.87
C LEU A 529 5.05 -17.10 10.92
N SER A 530 5.33 -18.40 10.94
CA SER A 530 6.40 -18.97 11.76
C SER A 530 7.78 -18.77 11.10
N PRO A 531 8.81 -18.34 11.85
CA PRO A 531 8.76 -17.98 13.27
C PRO A 531 8.22 -16.55 13.47
N TRP A 532 7.36 -16.37 14.48
CA TRP A 532 6.59 -15.12 14.65
C TRP A 532 7.46 -13.90 14.95
N ASN A 533 8.59 -14.09 15.66
CA ASN A 533 9.53 -13.03 16.02
C ASN A 533 10.17 -12.39 14.78
N TYR A 534 10.44 -13.15 13.72
CA TYR A 534 10.93 -12.58 12.47
C TYR A 534 10.01 -11.48 11.93
N TYR A 535 8.69 -11.73 11.91
CA TYR A 535 7.71 -10.75 11.47
C TYR A 535 7.51 -9.63 12.49
N ALA A 536 7.49 -9.97 13.78
CA ALA A 536 7.38 -8.97 14.85
C ALA A 536 8.51 -7.93 14.76
N ASP A 537 9.75 -8.41 14.64
CA ASP A 537 10.95 -7.59 14.61
C ASP A 537 11.07 -6.79 13.32
N THR A 538 10.96 -7.45 12.16
CA THR A 538 11.18 -6.78 10.87
C THR A 538 10.09 -5.78 10.52
N LEU A 539 8.85 -6.04 10.93
CA LEU A 539 7.73 -5.11 10.72
C LEU A 539 7.58 -4.09 11.84
N GLY A 540 8.24 -4.27 12.99
CA GLY A 540 8.14 -3.35 14.13
C GLY A 540 6.77 -3.43 14.81
N MET A 541 6.26 -4.65 15.00
CA MET A 541 4.98 -4.87 15.65
C MET A 541 4.99 -4.27 17.07
N PRO A 542 3.90 -3.61 17.52
CA PRO A 542 3.88 -2.96 18.83
C PRO A 542 4.16 -3.92 19.99
N PRO A 543 4.74 -3.45 21.12
CA PRO A 543 4.84 -4.23 22.34
C PRO A 543 3.45 -4.76 22.77
N GLY A 544 3.39 -6.02 23.21
CA GLY A 544 2.12 -6.66 23.57
C GLY A 544 1.31 -7.18 22.38
N THR A 545 1.90 -7.22 21.18
CA THR A 545 1.32 -7.94 20.03
C THR A 545 1.00 -9.38 20.40
N ALA A 546 -0.26 -9.79 20.22
CA ALA A 546 -0.68 -11.16 20.47
C ALA A 546 -0.21 -12.08 19.34
N TRP A 547 0.07 -13.34 19.67
CA TRP A 547 0.36 -14.41 18.71
C TRP A 547 -0.67 -15.52 18.85
N VAL A 548 -1.16 -16.04 17.72
CA VAL A 548 -1.94 -17.28 17.66
C VAL A 548 -1.45 -18.13 16.50
N ASP A 549 -1.26 -19.43 16.76
CA ASP A 549 -1.01 -20.44 15.74
C ASP A 549 -2.22 -21.38 15.71
N VAL A 550 -3.11 -21.12 14.76
CA VAL A 550 -4.40 -21.80 14.64
C VAL A 550 -4.17 -23.23 14.16
N ASN A 551 -4.79 -24.18 14.85
CA ASN A 551 -4.66 -25.58 14.52
C ASN A 551 -5.07 -25.87 13.07
N SER A 552 -4.26 -26.68 12.39
CA SER A 552 -4.55 -27.13 11.04
C SER A 552 -5.81 -27.99 10.99
N PRO A 553 -6.72 -27.76 10.02
CA PRO A 553 -7.81 -28.69 9.76
C PRO A 553 -7.31 -29.97 9.08
N PHE A 554 -6.05 -29.98 8.63
CA PHE A 554 -5.42 -31.10 7.95
C PHE A 554 -4.76 -32.05 8.96
N VAL A 555 -4.87 -33.34 8.68
CA VAL A 555 -4.22 -34.40 9.44
C VAL A 555 -2.98 -34.91 8.69
N ALA A 556 -1.97 -35.34 9.43
CA ALA A 556 -0.69 -35.78 8.85
C ALA A 556 -0.85 -36.88 7.77
N ASP A 557 -1.86 -37.75 7.92
CA ASP A 557 -2.11 -38.87 6.99
C ASP A 557 -2.61 -38.43 5.59
N GLN A 558 -2.94 -37.14 5.41
CA GLN A 558 -3.28 -36.57 4.11
C GLN A 558 -2.05 -36.19 3.29
N LEU A 559 -0.93 -35.85 3.93
CA LEU A 559 0.29 -35.39 3.27
C LEU A 559 1.47 -36.28 3.63
N ALA A 560 1.90 -37.12 2.71
CA ALA A 560 3.15 -37.84 2.87
C ALA A 560 4.33 -36.89 2.60
N VAL A 561 5.06 -36.49 3.66
CA VAL A 561 6.23 -35.60 3.52
C VAL A 561 7.50 -36.42 3.65
N HIS A 562 8.28 -36.47 2.57
CA HIS A 562 9.52 -37.24 2.48
C HIS A 562 10.73 -36.32 2.39
N VAL A 563 11.76 -36.60 3.19
CA VAL A 563 13.06 -35.91 3.08
C VAL A 563 14.04 -36.79 2.33
N ALA A 564 14.48 -36.33 1.15
CA ALA A 564 15.55 -36.96 0.38
C ALA A 564 16.92 -36.48 0.89
N GLY A 565 17.23 -36.82 2.14
CA GLY A 565 18.41 -36.30 2.86
C GLY A 565 19.76 -36.77 2.31
N HIS A 566 19.77 -37.68 1.33
CA HIS A 566 20.97 -38.14 0.64
C HIS A 566 21.35 -37.26 -0.57
N ILE A 567 20.48 -36.30 -0.94
CA ILE A 567 20.69 -35.38 -2.07
C ILE A 567 21.03 -34.00 -1.53
N SER A 568 22.08 -33.35 -2.03
CA SER A 568 22.40 -31.96 -1.70
C SER A 568 22.20 -31.06 -2.91
N THR A 569 21.43 -29.98 -2.75
CA THR A 569 21.13 -29.02 -3.85
C THR A 569 21.98 -27.74 -3.80
N ARG A 570 23.00 -27.70 -2.93
CA ARG A 570 24.01 -26.61 -2.89
C ARG A 570 24.65 -26.44 -4.27
N TYR A 571 25.06 -25.21 -4.59
CA TYR A 571 25.59 -24.84 -5.91
C TYR A 571 26.65 -25.82 -6.44
N GLN A 572 27.65 -26.16 -5.62
CA GLN A 572 28.75 -27.07 -5.95
C GLN A 572 28.31 -28.54 -6.20
N HIS A 573 27.09 -28.89 -5.81
CA HIS A 573 26.55 -30.25 -5.87
C HIS A 573 25.41 -30.39 -6.90
N ARG A 574 25.03 -29.30 -7.59
CA ARG A 574 23.86 -29.30 -8.48
C ARG A 574 23.98 -30.33 -9.60
N ASP A 575 25.10 -30.34 -10.32
CA ASP A 575 25.26 -31.26 -11.46
C ASP A 575 25.18 -32.75 -11.03
N ARG A 576 25.82 -33.12 -9.91
CA ARG A 576 25.75 -34.48 -9.35
C ARG A 576 24.38 -34.84 -8.77
N SER A 577 23.57 -33.86 -8.41
CA SER A 577 22.23 -34.08 -7.84
C SER A 577 21.14 -34.31 -8.88
N LEU A 578 21.37 -33.95 -10.16
CA LEU A 578 20.38 -34.06 -11.23
C LEU A 578 19.88 -35.50 -11.42
N ALA A 579 20.78 -36.47 -11.53
CA ALA A 579 20.40 -37.87 -11.76
C ALA A 579 19.62 -38.48 -10.58
N PRO A 580 20.06 -38.34 -9.31
CA PRO A 580 19.26 -38.74 -8.16
C PRO A 580 17.87 -38.09 -8.09
N ILE A 581 17.76 -36.81 -8.47
CA ILE A 581 16.47 -36.10 -8.51
C ILE A 581 15.56 -36.68 -9.57
N ALA A 582 16.07 -36.88 -10.80
CA ALA A 582 15.29 -37.44 -11.89
C ALA A 582 14.79 -38.86 -11.55
N ALA A 583 15.64 -39.71 -10.97
CA ALA A 583 15.27 -41.05 -10.51
C ALA A 583 14.17 -41.00 -9.43
N LEU A 584 14.34 -40.17 -8.40
CA LEU A 584 13.34 -40.00 -7.34
C LEU A 584 11.98 -39.52 -7.87
N MET A 585 11.99 -38.59 -8.82
CA MET A 585 10.78 -38.10 -9.47
C MET A 585 10.09 -39.19 -10.30
N GLY A 586 10.88 -39.98 -11.04
CA GLY A 586 10.39 -41.10 -11.85
C GLY A 586 9.75 -42.18 -10.98
N GLU A 587 10.45 -42.66 -9.96
CA GLU A 587 9.95 -43.66 -9.01
C GLU A 587 8.64 -43.21 -8.34
N GLN A 588 8.57 -41.95 -7.92
CA GLN A 588 7.35 -41.41 -7.32
C GLN A 588 6.19 -41.36 -8.33
N TYR A 589 6.47 -40.95 -9.57
CA TYR A 589 5.46 -40.89 -10.62
C TYR A 589 4.95 -42.29 -11.00
N GLU A 590 5.82 -43.29 -11.08
CA GLU A 590 5.44 -44.68 -11.35
C GLU A 590 4.55 -45.26 -10.25
N ARG A 591 4.84 -44.94 -8.98
CA ARG A 591 4.00 -45.37 -7.84
C ARG A 591 2.62 -44.72 -7.85
N GLN A 592 2.54 -43.46 -8.26
CA GLN A 592 1.29 -42.72 -8.29
C GLN A 592 1.27 -41.74 -9.47
N PRO A 593 0.80 -42.17 -10.66
CA PRO A 593 0.68 -41.27 -11.80
C PRO A 593 -0.32 -40.15 -11.54
N GLY A 594 -0.03 -38.95 -12.03
CA GLY A 594 -0.91 -37.79 -11.92
C GLY A 594 -0.15 -36.48 -12.09
N ASN A 595 -0.69 -35.40 -11.57
CA ASN A 595 -0.10 -34.07 -11.71
C ASN A 595 0.86 -33.72 -10.57
N TYR A 596 2.09 -33.34 -10.92
CA TYR A 596 3.12 -32.91 -9.98
C TYR A 596 3.71 -31.55 -10.36
N LEU A 597 4.21 -30.82 -9.35
CA LEU A 597 5.04 -29.62 -9.54
C LEU A 597 6.43 -29.82 -8.92
N ALA A 598 7.47 -29.61 -9.72
CA ALA A 598 8.86 -29.66 -9.30
C ALA A 598 9.47 -28.25 -9.25
N PHE A 599 9.94 -27.85 -8.08
CA PHE A 599 10.45 -26.52 -7.78
C PHE A 599 11.97 -26.50 -7.59
N PHE A 600 12.64 -25.60 -8.31
CA PHE A 600 14.09 -25.44 -8.32
C PHE A 600 14.52 -24.02 -7.95
N SER A 601 15.81 -23.84 -7.60
CA SER A 601 16.37 -22.55 -7.17
C SER A 601 16.70 -21.57 -8.31
N SER A 602 16.80 -22.04 -9.55
CA SER A 602 17.07 -21.20 -10.72
C SER A 602 16.57 -21.84 -12.00
N PHE A 603 16.37 -21.03 -13.04
CA PHE A 603 16.01 -21.50 -14.37
C PHE A 603 17.05 -22.47 -14.96
N ASP A 604 18.34 -22.20 -14.80
CA ASP A 604 19.40 -23.10 -15.29
C ASP A 604 19.29 -24.50 -14.67
N TYR A 605 19.08 -24.55 -13.35
CA TYR A 605 18.98 -25.82 -12.65
C TYR A 605 17.68 -26.56 -12.98
N MET A 606 16.57 -25.82 -13.12
CA MET A 606 15.27 -26.34 -13.56
C MET A 606 15.34 -26.95 -14.96
N GLU A 607 15.92 -26.25 -15.95
CA GLU A 607 16.02 -26.75 -17.33
C GLU A 607 16.87 -28.03 -17.40
N LYS A 608 18.05 -28.03 -16.76
CA LYS A 608 18.92 -29.23 -16.70
C LYS A 608 18.20 -30.44 -16.09
N ALA A 609 17.44 -30.23 -15.02
CA ALA A 609 16.67 -31.29 -14.39
C ALA A 609 15.51 -31.76 -15.29
N ALA A 610 14.82 -30.84 -15.96
CA ALA A 610 13.73 -31.16 -16.88
C ALA A 610 14.22 -31.90 -18.13
N ASP A 611 15.38 -31.54 -18.67
CA ASP A 611 16.02 -32.22 -19.81
C ASP A 611 16.43 -33.66 -19.45
N LEU A 612 17.10 -33.83 -18.31
CA LEU A 612 17.50 -35.16 -17.84
C LEU A 612 16.28 -36.04 -17.49
N PHE A 613 15.24 -35.46 -16.88
CA PHE A 613 14.02 -36.19 -16.57
C PHE A 613 13.29 -36.60 -17.85
N ALA A 614 13.16 -35.72 -18.83
CA ALA A 614 12.50 -36.03 -20.11
C ALA A 614 13.24 -37.13 -20.90
N SER A 615 14.58 -37.18 -20.82
CA SER A 615 15.36 -38.25 -21.47
C SER A 615 15.28 -39.59 -20.74
N THR A 616 15.19 -39.58 -19.40
CA THR A 616 15.15 -40.79 -18.57
C THR A 616 13.74 -41.37 -18.47
N CYS A 617 12.70 -40.52 -18.47
CA CYS A 617 11.29 -40.89 -18.33
C CYS A 617 10.45 -40.34 -19.51
N PRO A 618 10.70 -40.78 -20.77
CA PRO A 618 10.08 -40.19 -21.97
C PRO A 618 8.56 -40.40 -22.07
N HIS A 619 7.99 -41.29 -21.25
CA HIS A 619 6.56 -41.55 -21.18
C HIS A 619 5.81 -40.54 -20.29
N VAL A 620 6.51 -39.72 -19.51
CA VAL A 620 5.92 -38.72 -18.62
C VAL A 620 5.84 -37.37 -19.31
N THR A 621 4.65 -36.75 -19.30
CA THR A 621 4.48 -35.41 -19.86
C THR A 621 5.22 -34.37 -19.01
N VAL A 622 6.04 -33.53 -19.63
CA VAL A 622 6.83 -32.48 -18.97
C VAL A 622 6.35 -31.10 -19.42
N TRP A 623 6.03 -30.23 -18.47
CA TRP A 623 5.74 -28.82 -18.71
C TRP A 623 6.81 -27.94 -18.07
N ARG A 624 7.22 -26.84 -18.71
CA ARG A 624 8.29 -25.97 -18.20
C ARG A 624 7.84 -24.52 -18.08
N GLN A 625 8.21 -23.90 -16.98
CA GLN A 625 8.10 -22.44 -16.82
C GLN A 625 9.13 -21.76 -17.72
N SER A 626 8.71 -20.79 -18.53
CA SER A 626 9.64 -19.95 -19.28
C SER A 626 10.16 -18.79 -18.42
N ARG A 627 11.34 -18.25 -18.78
CA ARG A 627 11.97 -17.11 -18.06
C ARG A 627 11.10 -15.86 -17.98
N ARG A 628 10.22 -15.67 -18.96
CA ARG A 628 9.28 -14.56 -19.04
C ARG A 628 7.90 -15.11 -19.37
N MET A 629 7.01 -15.04 -18.39
CA MET A 629 5.59 -15.32 -18.57
C MET A 629 4.82 -14.09 -18.12
N ASP A 630 4.04 -13.53 -19.04
CA ASP A 630 2.94 -12.63 -18.71
C ASP A 630 1.82 -13.40 -17.99
N GLU A 631 0.78 -12.69 -17.57
CA GLU A 631 -0.34 -13.30 -16.84
C GLU A 631 -1.07 -14.36 -17.67
N ASP A 632 -1.20 -14.15 -18.98
CA ASP A 632 -1.87 -15.10 -19.88
C ASP A 632 -1.07 -16.39 -20.05
N ALA A 633 0.25 -16.31 -20.25
CA ALA A 633 1.12 -17.48 -20.31
C ALA A 633 1.16 -18.25 -18.98
N ARG A 634 1.09 -17.55 -17.84
CA ARG A 634 0.97 -18.19 -16.51
C ARG A 634 -0.34 -18.94 -16.37
N SER A 635 -1.45 -18.30 -16.76
CA SER A 635 -2.78 -18.91 -16.76
C SER A 635 -2.81 -20.16 -17.65
N ALA A 636 -2.30 -20.06 -18.88
CA ALA A 636 -2.20 -21.17 -19.81
C ALA A 636 -1.33 -22.32 -19.27
N PHE A 637 -0.27 -22.03 -18.51
CA PHE A 637 0.52 -23.06 -17.84
C PHE A 637 -0.28 -23.81 -16.77
N LEU A 638 -1.04 -23.10 -15.94
CA LEU A 638 -1.86 -23.70 -14.89
C LEU A 638 -3.08 -24.45 -15.43
N GLN A 639 -3.62 -24.04 -16.57
CA GLN A 639 -4.74 -24.72 -17.23
C GLN A 639 -4.39 -26.14 -17.71
N ARG A 640 -3.10 -26.49 -17.82
CA ARG A 640 -2.65 -27.86 -18.13
C ARG A 640 -2.90 -28.86 -17.01
N PHE A 641 -3.04 -28.37 -15.78
CA PHE A 641 -3.35 -29.17 -14.60
C PHE A 641 -4.87 -29.33 -14.49
N THR A 642 -5.42 -30.35 -15.14
CA THR A 642 -6.84 -30.74 -15.06
C THR A 642 -7.02 -31.94 -14.12
N LEU A 643 -8.25 -32.39 -13.89
CA LEU A 643 -8.49 -33.56 -13.03
C LEU A 643 -8.02 -34.86 -13.68
N GLU A 644 -7.96 -34.89 -15.01
CA GLU A 644 -7.65 -36.04 -15.85
C GLU A 644 -6.23 -35.99 -16.44
N SER A 645 -5.55 -34.86 -16.33
CA SER A 645 -4.18 -34.72 -16.83
C SER A 645 -3.17 -35.47 -15.95
N SER A 646 -2.04 -35.83 -16.54
CA SER A 646 -0.92 -36.45 -15.83
C SER A 646 0.40 -35.94 -16.38
N GLY A 647 1.29 -35.47 -15.50
CA GLY A 647 2.57 -34.89 -15.90
C GLY A 647 3.26 -34.15 -14.77
N ILE A 648 4.47 -33.70 -15.05
CA ILE A 648 5.28 -32.93 -14.10
C ILE A 648 5.56 -31.54 -14.68
N GLY A 649 5.10 -30.50 -13.99
CA GLY A 649 5.48 -29.12 -14.27
C GLY A 649 6.74 -28.73 -13.54
N PHE A 650 7.72 -28.16 -14.24
CA PHE A 650 8.97 -27.67 -13.71
C PHE A 650 8.92 -26.14 -13.59
N ALA A 651 9.18 -25.63 -12.39
CA ALA A 651 9.10 -24.20 -12.07
C ALA A 651 10.21 -23.77 -11.11
N VAL A 652 10.45 -22.46 -11.03
CA VAL A 652 11.36 -21.85 -10.06
C VAL A 652 10.61 -21.48 -8.78
N LEU A 653 11.16 -21.87 -7.62
CA LEU A 653 10.59 -21.57 -6.31
C LEU A 653 10.62 -20.05 -6.04
N GLY A 654 9.51 -19.51 -5.50
CA GLY A 654 9.37 -18.07 -5.23
C GLY A 654 9.08 -17.22 -6.47
N GLY A 655 8.82 -17.85 -7.63
CA GLY A 655 8.19 -17.20 -8.79
C GLY A 655 6.66 -17.28 -8.75
N ALA A 656 6.00 -16.95 -9.87
CA ALA A 656 4.54 -16.90 -9.99
C ALA A 656 3.82 -18.21 -9.60
N PHE A 657 4.48 -19.36 -9.70
CA PHE A 657 3.87 -20.67 -9.45
C PHE A 657 4.00 -21.17 -8.01
N GLY A 658 4.92 -20.62 -7.20
CA GLY A 658 4.97 -20.95 -5.76
C GLY A 658 3.85 -20.26 -4.96
N GLU A 659 3.22 -19.25 -5.56
CA GLU A 659 2.60 -18.17 -4.83
C GLU A 659 1.29 -17.69 -5.51
N GLY A 660 0.13 -18.14 -5.01
CA GLY A 660 -1.19 -17.66 -5.48
C GLY A 660 -1.86 -18.49 -6.59
N ILE A 661 -1.36 -19.69 -6.88
CA ILE A 661 -2.01 -20.67 -7.77
C ILE A 661 -3.12 -21.43 -7.02
N ASP A 662 -4.19 -21.85 -7.70
CA ASP A 662 -5.25 -22.67 -7.09
C ASP A 662 -5.51 -23.95 -7.92
N LEU A 663 -4.98 -25.07 -7.43
CA LEU A 663 -5.01 -26.40 -8.06
C LEU A 663 -5.55 -27.43 -7.04
N PRO A 664 -6.86 -27.41 -6.70
CA PRO A 664 -7.43 -28.32 -5.71
C PRO A 664 -7.57 -29.76 -6.23
N GLY A 665 -7.58 -30.72 -5.30
CA GLY A 665 -7.83 -32.13 -5.59
C GLY A 665 -6.80 -32.76 -6.54
N ALA A 666 -7.27 -33.58 -7.48
CA ALA A 666 -6.41 -34.32 -8.43
C ALA A 666 -5.64 -33.42 -9.42
N ARG A 667 -5.94 -32.11 -9.45
CA ARG A 667 -5.18 -31.14 -10.25
C ARG A 667 -3.74 -31.01 -9.78
N LEU A 668 -3.42 -31.34 -8.52
CA LEU A 668 -2.04 -31.39 -8.04
C LEU A 668 -1.92 -32.40 -6.90
N ILE A 669 -1.40 -33.60 -7.19
CA ILE A 669 -1.28 -34.70 -6.23
C ILE A 669 0.08 -34.76 -5.53
N GLY A 670 1.06 -33.98 -5.98
CA GLY A 670 2.31 -33.87 -5.26
C GLY A 670 3.24 -32.77 -5.72
N ALA A 671 4.28 -32.54 -4.92
CA ALA A 671 5.32 -31.57 -5.21
C ALA A 671 6.72 -32.09 -4.89
N PHE A 672 7.69 -31.74 -5.73
CA PHE A 672 9.12 -31.96 -5.50
C PHE A 672 9.77 -30.61 -5.24
N ILE A 673 10.45 -30.44 -4.11
CA ILE A 673 11.08 -29.18 -3.73
C ILE A 673 12.59 -29.40 -3.61
N ALA A 674 13.31 -29.15 -4.70
CA ALA A 674 14.77 -29.32 -4.83
C ALA A 674 15.56 -28.06 -4.46
N THR A 675 15.16 -27.41 -3.37
CA THR A 675 15.87 -26.25 -2.79
C THR A 675 15.27 -25.85 -1.44
N LEU A 676 16.06 -25.17 -0.59
CA LEU A 676 15.57 -24.45 0.59
C LEU A 676 14.98 -23.07 0.25
N GLY A 677 14.92 -22.67 -1.03
CA GLY A 677 14.37 -21.37 -1.44
C GLY A 677 15.17 -20.15 -1.00
N LEU A 678 16.39 -20.37 -0.50
CA LEU A 678 17.27 -19.30 -0.01
C LEU A 678 17.47 -18.23 -1.10
N PRO A 679 17.37 -16.94 -0.75
CA PRO A 679 17.79 -15.84 -1.61
C PRO A 679 19.19 -16.06 -2.19
N GLN A 680 19.46 -15.46 -3.35
CA GLN A 680 20.74 -15.60 -4.02
C GLN A 680 21.87 -15.05 -3.15
N LEU A 681 22.99 -15.77 -3.09
CA LEU A 681 24.19 -15.23 -2.46
C LEU A 681 24.81 -14.19 -3.41
N ASN A 682 24.73 -12.92 -3.03
CA ASN A 682 25.30 -11.82 -3.79
C ASN A 682 25.78 -10.72 -2.82
N PRO A 683 26.59 -9.75 -3.29
CA PRO A 683 27.13 -8.71 -2.43
C PRO A 683 26.06 -7.89 -1.70
N VAL A 684 24.90 -7.64 -2.32
CA VAL A 684 23.77 -6.93 -1.71
C VAL A 684 23.24 -7.70 -0.50
N ASN A 685 22.89 -8.97 -0.68
CA ASN A 685 22.33 -9.81 0.37
C ASN A 685 23.34 -10.09 1.48
N GLU A 686 24.64 -10.14 1.19
CA GLU A 686 25.66 -10.21 2.24
C GLU A 686 25.71 -8.94 3.09
N GLU A 687 25.50 -7.77 2.52
CA GLU A 687 25.39 -6.55 3.33
C GLU A 687 24.08 -6.49 4.13
N ILE A 688 22.97 -6.96 3.54
CA ILE A 688 21.72 -7.12 4.28
C ILE A 688 21.91 -8.09 5.45
N ARG A 689 22.60 -9.23 5.23
CA ARG A 689 22.95 -10.20 6.28
C ARG A 689 23.74 -9.56 7.40
N ARG A 690 24.80 -8.80 7.10
CA ARG A 690 25.62 -8.12 8.11
C ARG A 690 24.79 -7.11 8.91
N ARG A 691 23.94 -6.34 8.24
CA ARG A 691 23.09 -5.37 8.94
C ARG A 691 22.00 -6.02 9.78
N MET A 692 21.38 -7.10 9.30
CA MET A 692 20.45 -7.91 10.09
C MET A 692 21.13 -8.53 11.32
N ASP A 693 22.38 -8.95 11.18
CA ASP A 693 23.18 -9.47 12.29
C ASP A 693 23.44 -8.38 13.34
N ALA A 694 23.79 -7.17 12.90
CA ALA A 694 24.01 -6.04 13.80
C ALA A 694 22.73 -5.61 14.55
N ILE A 695 21.57 -5.68 13.91
CA ILE A 695 20.28 -5.27 14.50
C ILE A 695 19.68 -6.36 15.40
N PHE A 696 19.69 -7.62 14.94
CA PHE A 696 18.93 -8.70 15.56
C PHE A 696 19.78 -9.87 16.10
N GLY A 697 21.09 -9.91 15.81
CA GLY A 697 21.98 -11.02 16.20
C GLY A 697 21.74 -12.33 15.43
N ALA A 698 20.91 -12.31 14.39
CA ALA A 698 20.50 -13.49 13.61
C ALA A 698 20.55 -13.22 12.11
N GLY A 699 21.68 -12.70 11.61
CA GLY A 699 21.76 -12.19 10.24
C GLY A 699 21.50 -13.23 9.15
N TYR A 700 21.99 -14.46 9.32
CA TYR A 700 21.73 -15.54 8.36
C TYR A 700 20.25 -15.92 8.30
N ASP A 701 19.59 -15.99 9.45
CA ASP A 701 18.22 -16.46 9.54
C ASP A 701 17.23 -15.46 8.93
N TYR A 702 17.41 -14.18 9.26
CA TYR A 702 16.53 -13.08 8.81
C TYR A 702 16.71 -12.75 7.32
N THR A 703 17.92 -12.94 6.79
CA THR A 703 18.20 -12.66 5.38
C THR A 703 17.93 -13.85 4.49
N TYR A 704 18.26 -15.07 4.93
CA TYR A 704 18.24 -16.24 4.05
C TYR A 704 17.25 -17.32 4.49
N LEU A 705 17.35 -17.81 5.73
CA LEU A 705 16.69 -19.04 6.14
C LEU A 705 15.16 -18.89 6.20
N TYR A 706 14.65 -17.92 6.98
CA TYR A 706 13.21 -17.77 7.19
C TYR A 706 12.47 -17.41 5.90
N PRO A 707 12.94 -16.44 5.07
CA PRO A 707 12.31 -16.17 3.77
C PRO A 707 12.37 -17.37 2.81
N GLY A 708 13.42 -18.19 2.91
CA GLY A 708 13.57 -19.39 2.08
C GLY A 708 12.58 -20.48 2.44
N LEU A 709 12.52 -20.86 3.72
CA LEU A 709 11.61 -21.90 4.20
C LEU A 709 10.14 -21.49 4.07
N GLN A 710 9.82 -20.21 4.24
CA GLN A 710 8.48 -19.69 3.96
C GLN A 710 8.02 -20.07 2.54
N LYS A 711 8.88 -19.90 1.52
CA LYS A 711 8.55 -20.29 0.13
C LYS A 711 8.37 -21.80 -0.01
N VAL A 712 9.17 -22.61 0.68
CA VAL A 712 9.06 -24.08 0.69
C VAL A 712 7.70 -24.49 1.25
N VAL A 713 7.31 -23.95 2.41
CA VAL A 713 6.02 -24.27 3.05
C VAL A 713 4.85 -23.84 2.17
N GLN A 714 4.95 -22.66 1.54
CA GLN A 714 3.92 -22.19 0.61
C GLN A 714 3.76 -23.06 -0.62
N ALA A 715 4.87 -23.55 -1.19
CA ALA A 715 4.85 -24.46 -2.33
C ALA A 715 4.29 -25.84 -1.96
N ALA A 716 4.70 -26.39 -0.82
CA ALA A 716 4.18 -27.65 -0.30
C ALA A 716 2.68 -27.56 0.04
N GLY A 717 2.25 -26.45 0.64
CA GLY A 717 0.84 -26.16 0.94
C GLY A 717 -0.04 -25.98 -0.31
N ARG A 718 0.51 -26.09 -1.54
CA ARG A 718 -0.30 -26.14 -2.76
C ARG A 718 -0.91 -27.52 -3.00
N VAL A 719 -0.29 -28.58 -2.47
CA VAL A 719 -0.74 -29.98 -2.65
C VAL A 719 -2.03 -30.26 -1.87
N ILE A 720 -2.27 -29.54 -0.77
CA ILE A 720 -3.48 -29.72 0.06
C ILE A 720 -4.18 -28.39 0.27
N ARG A 721 -5.44 -28.31 -0.16
CA ARG A 721 -6.31 -27.13 -0.04
C ARG A 721 -7.61 -27.41 0.68
N THR A 722 -8.17 -28.60 0.46
CA THR A 722 -9.40 -29.06 1.07
C THR A 722 -9.13 -30.18 2.06
N THR A 723 -10.04 -30.37 3.02
CA THR A 723 -9.94 -31.45 4.01
C THR A 723 -10.10 -32.85 3.40
N THR A 724 -10.32 -32.97 2.08
CA THR A 724 -10.37 -34.24 1.37
C THR A 724 -9.15 -34.47 0.49
N ASP A 725 -8.32 -33.46 0.28
CA ASP A 725 -7.12 -33.58 -0.55
C ASP A 725 -6.11 -34.52 0.11
N ARG A 726 -5.42 -35.29 -0.73
CA ARG A 726 -4.30 -36.15 -0.35
C ARG A 726 -3.17 -35.96 -1.35
N GLY A 727 -1.94 -36.02 -0.88
CA GLY A 727 -0.79 -35.94 -1.76
C GLY A 727 0.54 -36.21 -1.11
N THR A 728 1.60 -36.02 -1.88
CA THR A 728 2.98 -36.29 -1.47
C THR A 728 3.87 -35.07 -1.71
N VAL A 729 4.76 -34.77 -0.76
CA VAL A 729 5.77 -33.72 -0.88
C VAL A 729 7.14 -34.33 -0.65
N HIS A 730 8.03 -34.15 -1.62
CA HIS A 730 9.44 -34.52 -1.50
C HIS A 730 10.27 -33.26 -1.25
N LEU A 731 10.84 -33.16 -0.06
CA LEU A 731 11.83 -32.15 0.32
C LEU A 731 13.22 -32.68 -0.02
N ILE A 732 13.79 -32.15 -1.11
CA ILE A 732 15.01 -32.68 -1.72
C ILE A 732 16.19 -31.76 -1.36
N ASP A 733 16.78 -31.99 -0.19
CA ASP A 733 18.06 -31.45 0.26
C ASP A 733 18.44 -32.10 1.61
N ASP A 734 19.72 -32.38 1.84
CA ASP A 734 20.25 -32.90 3.11
C ASP A 734 19.94 -31.99 4.30
N ARG A 735 19.84 -30.67 4.07
CA ARG A 735 19.56 -29.70 5.16
C ARG A 735 18.16 -29.86 5.74
N PHE A 736 17.18 -30.40 5.02
CA PHE A 736 15.86 -30.69 5.59
C PHE A 736 15.89 -31.80 6.66
N GLY A 737 16.98 -32.56 6.74
CA GLY A 737 17.20 -33.53 7.83
C GLY A 737 17.65 -32.90 9.15
N ARG A 738 18.00 -31.60 9.17
CA ARG A 738 18.50 -30.94 10.37
C ARG A 738 17.35 -30.57 11.34
N PRO A 739 17.50 -30.76 12.66
CA PRO A 739 16.44 -30.46 13.63
C PRO A 739 15.98 -29.00 13.63
N ASP A 740 16.90 -28.06 13.47
CA ASP A 740 16.61 -26.62 13.42
C ASP A 740 15.75 -26.23 12.21
N ILE A 741 15.95 -26.89 11.07
CA ILE A 741 15.13 -26.70 9.86
C ILE A 741 13.75 -27.34 10.04
N GLN A 742 13.69 -28.55 10.60
CA GLN A 742 12.40 -29.23 10.83
C GLN A 742 11.51 -28.49 11.82
N ALA A 743 12.09 -27.84 12.82
CA ALA A 743 11.37 -27.00 13.78
C ALA A 743 10.65 -25.80 13.13
N LEU A 744 11.07 -25.39 11.93
CA LEU A 744 10.48 -24.28 11.16
C LEU A 744 9.43 -24.75 10.14
N LEU A 745 9.27 -26.07 9.96
CA LEU A 745 8.24 -26.64 9.10
C LEU A 745 6.90 -26.76 9.87
N PRO A 746 5.74 -26.86 9.17
CA PRO A 746 4.45 -26.98 9.82
C PRO A 746 4.39 -28.17 10.79
N ALA A 747 3.99 -27.92 12.03
CA ALA A 747 4.01 -28.92 13.11
C ALA A 747 3.12 -30.15 12.84
N TRP A 748 2.11 -30.02 11.98
CA TRP A 748 1.22 -31.13 11.61
C TRP A 748 1.83 -32.07 10.56
N TRP A 749 2.96 -31.72 9.94
CA TRP A 749 3.65 -32.61 9.00
C TRP A 749 4.35 -33.75 9.74
N ARG A 750 4.01 -35.00 9.37
CA ARG A 750 4.81 -36.17 9.77
C ARG A 750 5.92 -36.37 8.74
N ILE A 751 7.14 -35.99 9.10
CA ILE A 751 8.29 -36.06 8.21
C ILE A 751 8.88 -37.48 8.24
N GLY A 752 8.83 -38.17 7.10
CA GLY A 752 9.47 -39.46 6.88
C GLY A 752 10.77 -39.35 6.07
N ALA A 753 11.66 -40.34 6.19
CA ALA A 753 12.78 -40.47 5.26
C ALA A 753 12.26 -40.89 3.87
N ALA A 754 12.84 -40.35 2.79
CA ALA A 754 12.57 -40.88 1.46
C ALA A 754 13.10 -42.32 1.35
N PRO A 755 12.38 -43.24 0.67
CA PRO A 755 12.90 -44.58 0.39
C PRO A 755 14.22 -44.47 -0.38
N ARG A 756 15.23 -45.26 0.03
CA ARG A 756 16.51 -45.33 -0.69
C ARG A 756 16.32 -46.15 -1.96
N PRO A 757 16.87 -45.73 -3.11
CA PRO A 757 16.91 -46.59 -4.29
C PRO A 757 17.70 -47.87 -3.94
N GLY A 758 17.13 -49.01 -4.32
CA GLY A 758 17.73 -50.34 -4.15
C GLY A 758 18.81 -50.63 -5.18
#